data_AF-A0A3N7CKX6-F1
#
_entry.id   AF-A0A3N7CKX6-F1
#
_cell.length_a   1.000
_cell.length_b   1.000
_cell.length_c   1.000
_cell.angle_alpha   90.00
_cell.angle_beta   90.00
_cell.angle_gamma   90.00
#
_symmetry.space_group_name_H-M   'P 1'
#
loop_
_entity.id
_entity.type
_entity.pdbx_description
1 polymer ?
#
loop_
_entity_poly.entity_id
_entity_poly.type
_entity_poly.pdbx_seq_one_letter_code
_entity_poly.pdbx_strand_id
1 'polypeptide(L)'
;MSNSKDSLDALRPLYRGLPIILLTIFFAVLIAKKYLKYTTPEYESTAKIKLADIHEGVNNSNLFKDFDVFATSNKIGAEVELLKSKALVSKVIAKLPLKTSIYRVGEIHKTELYNNSPFIVSADIKDKKWLDGNFSLHLHNDSLFSLTTPTGESISGTMNRLISNRMGSLMISRNNRLLQSRPGLQVNDNYAFVVHSDEKLADDLIAGLDVMAVDKDIPVLRISYKCPVAQKSADVVNTLSAVYIADYIEQKYKSADTTEDFLNKQLHNYSKKLSSSENAIQQYRDQHDIINIPQETETDLRKIADLKKQLASVKMNLNAVDSLNEYMKNGKEKFLQLAPNFEAFTDLLSTELVKKAKELQRERSDLLLRFTPEHENVKVIDEKLKDISDYMLESIKNTQSNLRIKYRDLDQSIQESEKVFSGLPGREKNMTVLERNFGLNDQVYRFLQGKRTEAEIAKAATISFHRVISAGEVPNKAISPNVTIILILSMILGLMAGIGLVYIAHALKSRVNNEHTINRLSDLPVIASVPYLKKTMEKAHFFKSWVLQMELKGLLKKGTVIVVSSFNQLEGKSFIAGGLCAELQASNQHLLFIDAGKEAISEMNRPDSWKTYLEKAKTTYDLILIRNFPLEENPTGLLLMATADLNLFVLDSRRTKKASITAADLIHEDLKVPDLRFVLNRAGYIPSLYSQLKEMTMLILQKRAS
;
A
#
# COMPACT_ATOMS: atom_id res chain seq x y z
N MET A 1 47.61 -11.34 7.96
CA MET A 1 46.98 -12.49 8.66
C MET A 1 46.19 -12.12 9.92
N SER A 2 46.28 -10.89 10.48
CA SER A 2 45.51 -10.47 11.68
C SER A 2 44.00 -10.36 11.41
N ASN A 3 43.58 -9.65 10.35
CA ASN A 3 42.16 -9.40 10.05
C ASN A 3 41.31 -10.66 9.79
N SER A 4 41.92 -11.77 9.36
CA SER A 4 41.20 -13.03 9.12
C SER A 4 40.86 -13.77 10.43
N LYS A 5 41.69 -13.65 11.47
CA LYS A 5 41.40 -14.27 12.77
C LYS A 5 40.34 -13.48 13.53
N ASP A 6 40.36 -12.15 13.45
CA ASP A 6 39.35 -11.30 14.10
C ASP A 6 37.95 -11.48 13.48
N SER A 7 37.86 -11.68 12.16
CA SER A 7 36.60 -11.95 11.47
C SER A 7 36.03 -13.35 11.79
N LEU A 8 36.88 -14.35 11.99
CA LEU A 8 36.44 -15.67 12.46
C LEU A 8 35.98 -15.66 13.92
N ASP A 9 36.60 -14.83 14.76
CA ASP A 9 36.21 -14.67 16.16
C ASP A 9 34.83 -14.01 16.32
N ALA A 10 34.48 -13.07 15.43
CA ALA A 10 33.16 -12.45 15.40
C ALA A 10 32.02 -13.43 15.11
N LEU A 11 32.27 -14.54 14.40
CA LEU A 11 31.27 -15.56 14.05
C LEU A 11 31.06 -16.61 15.14
N ARG A 12 32.00 -16.75 16.09
CA ARG A 12 31.93 -17.78 17.16
C ARG A 12 30.70 -17.67 18.06
N PRO A 13 30.22 -16.46 18.46
CA PRO A 13 28.98 -16.34 19.23
C PRO A 13 27.77 -16.87 18.47
N LEU A 14 27.72 -16.68 17.15
CA LEU A 14 26.60 -17.05 16.29
C LEU A 14 26.42 -18.57 16.21
N TYR A 15 27.51 -19.33 16.07
CA TYR A 15 27.46 -20.80 16.12
C TYR A 15 26.96 -21.35 17.46
N ARG A 16 27.32 -20.72 18.58
CA ARG A 16 26.83 -21.14 19.92
C ARG A 16 25.38 -20.71 20.17
N GLY A 17 24.98 -19.61 19.53
CA GLY A 17 23.65 -19.05 19.59
C GLY A 17 22.64 -19.68 18.62
N LEU A 18 23.05 -20.64 17.80
CA LEU A 18 22.16 -21.31 16.82
C LEU A 18 20.81 -21.76 17.40
N PRO A 19 20.72 -22.38 18.60
CA PRO A 19 19.43 -22.73 19.19
C PRO A 19 18.53 -21.52 19.46
N ILE A 20 19.11 -20.38 19.88
CA ILE A 20 18.38 -19.13 20.13
C ILE A 20 17.86 -18.55 18.81
N ILE A 21 18.69 -18.59 17.77
CA ILE A 21 18.33 -18.14 16.42
C ILE A 21 17.19 -19.00 15.85
N LEU A 22 17.27 -20.33 15.95
CA LEU A 22 16.21 -21.22 15.48
C LEU A 22 14.90 -21.02 16.27
N LEU A 23 14.99 -20.85 17.59
CA LEU A 23 13.83 -20.62 18.44
C LEU A 23 13.14 -19.29 18.12
N THR A 24 13.90 -18.21 17.90
CA THR A 24 13.36 -16.90 17.53
C THR A 24 12.70 -16.92 16.15
N ILE A 25 13.29 -17.60 15.16
CA ILE A 25 12.67 -17.84 13.85
C ILE A 25 11.35 -18.61 14.01
N PHE A 26 11.35 -19.68 14.81
CA PHE A 26 10.15 -20.49 15.06
C PHE A 26 9.01 -19.65 15.65
N PHE A 27 9.29 -18.85 16.68
CA PHE A 27 8.29 -17.95 17.27
C PHE A 27 7.81 -16.87 16.29
N ALA A 28 8.71 -16.28 15.50
CA ALA A 28 8.33 -15.30 14.48
C ALA A 28 7.37 -15.90 13.44
N VAL A 29 7.63 -17.12 12.97
CA VAL A 29 6.73 -17.84 12.05
C VAL A 29 5.41 -18.21 12.71
N LEU A 30 5.39 -18.60 13.99
CA LEU A 30 4.15 -18.85 14.73
C LEU A 30 3.30 -17.58 14.86
N ILE A 31 3.91 -16.44 15.20
CA ILE A 31 3.23 -15.14 15.27
C ILE A 31 2.67 -14.78 13.89
N ALA A 32 3.44 -14.95 12.83
CA ALA A 32 3.01 -14.69 11.46
C ALA A 32 1.82 -15.57 11.04
N LYS A 33 1.86 -16.87 11.33
CA LYS A 33 0.72 -17.79 11.07
C LYS A 33 -0.51 -17.39 11.87
N LYS A 34 -0.34 -16.96 13.12
CA LYS A 34 -1.42 -16.48 13.97
C LYS A 34 -2.03 -15.19 13.39
N TYR A 35 -1.19 -14.24 12.97
CA TYR A 35 -1.61 -13.02 12.27
C TYR A 35 -2.41 -13.35 11.00
N LEU A 36 -1.86 -14.19 10.11
CA LEU A 36 -2.52 -14.59 8.86
C LEU A 36 -3.89 -15.27 9.06
N LYS A 37 -4.11 -15.95 10.19
CA LYS A 37 -5.40 -16.56 10.52
C LYS A 37 -6.46 -15.52 10.92
N TYR A 38 -6.04 -14.36 11.42
CA TYR A 38 -6.94 -13.33 11.94
C TYR A 38 -7.12 -12.13 11.00
N THR A 39 -6.19 -11.92 10.07
CA THR A 39 -6.34 -10.88 9.04
C THR A 39 -7.48 -11.23 8.09
N THR A 40 -8.37 -10.28 7.85
CA THR A 40 -9.44 -10.41 6.85
C THR A 40 -8.84 -10.53 5.45
N PRO A 41 -9.13 -11.59 4.70
CA PRO A 41 -8.64 -11.72 3.33
C PRO A 41 -9.32 -10.71 2.42
N GLU A 42 -8.58 -10.11 1.50
CA GLU A 42 -9.12 -9.31 0.41
C GLU A 42 -8.99 -10.06 -0.92
N TYR A 43 -10.05 -9.99 -1.71
CA TYR A 43 -10.15 -10.59 -3.03
C TYR A 43 -10.26 -9.50 -4.08
N GLU A 44 -9.63 -9.73 -5.23
CA GLU A 44 -9.68 -8.83 -6.38
C GLU A 44 -10.26 -9.59 -7.57
N SER A 45 -11.24 -8.97 -8.24
CA SER A 45 -11.73 -9.41 -9.54
C SER A 45 -11.50 -8.31 -10.56
N THR A 46 -11.14 -8.70 -11.78
CA THR A 46 -10.76 -7.79 -12.85
C THR A 46 -11.57 -8.06 -14.11
N ALA A 47 -12.28 -7.05 -14.60
CA ALA A 47 -12.89 -7.03 -15.93
C ALA A 47 -12.04 -6.20 -16.89
N LYS A 48 -12.08 -6.52 -18.18
CA LYS A 48 -11.46 -5.74 -19.24
C LYS A 48 -12.49 -5.35 -20.30
N ILE A 49 -12.51 -4.07 -20.65
CA ILE A 49 -13.41 -3.51 -21.66
C ILE A 49 -12.56 -2.95 -22.81
N LYS A 50 -12.83 -3.38 -24.04
CA LYS A 50 -12.34 -2.71 -25.25
C LYS A 50 -13.26 -1.54 -25.54
N LEU A 51 -12.70 -0.34 -25.61
CA LEU A 51 -13.39 0.86 -26.07
C LEU A 51 -13.50 0.84 -27.60
N ALA A 52 -14.53 1.50 -28.12
CA ALA A 52 -14.71 1.66 -29.55
C ALA A 52 -13.49 2.35 -30.19
N ASP A 53 -12.97 1.80 -31.28
CA ASP A 53 -12.05 2.54 -32.15
C ASP A 53 -12.87 3.49 -33.03
N ILE A 54 -12.32 4.66 -33.35
CA ILE A 54 -12.94 5.72 -34.16
C ILE A 54 -13.26 5.21 -35.58
N HIS A 55 -12.65 4.09 -35.98
CA HIS A 55 -12.83 3.45 -37.28
C HIS A 55 -13.85 2.29 -37.31
N GLU A 56 -14.33 1.79 -36.18
CA GLU A 56 -15.30 0.68 -36.13
C GLU A 56 -16.73 1.25 -35.93
N GLY A 57 -17.47 1.45 -37.03
CA GLY A 57 -18.90 1.78 -37.04
C GLY A 57 -19.46 2.20 -38.40
N VAL A 58 -20.75 1.94 -38.64
CA VAL A 58 -21.43 2.06 -39.95
C VAL A 58 -21.19 3.42 -40.60
N ASN A 59 -20.59 3.35 -41.80
CA ASN A 59 -20.25 4.40 -42.77
C ASN A 59 -19.32 5.53 -42.31
N ASN A 60 -18.39 5.87 -43.22
CA ASN A 60 -17.49 7.04 -43.24
C ASN A 60 -18.24 8.41 -43.24
N SER A 61 -19.37 8.54 -42.56
CA SER A 61 -20.08 9.80 -42.46
C SER A 61 -19.27 10.78 -41.61
N ASN A 62 -18.64 11.73 -42.31
CA ASN A 62 -17.89 12.87 -41.76
C ASN A 62 -18.71 13.80 -40.84
N LEU A 63 -19.90 13.40 -40.39
CA LEU A 63 -20.73 14.18 -39.47
C LEU A 63 -20.01 14.40 -38.13
N PHE A 64 -19.15 13.45 -37.72
CA PHE A 64 -18.42 13.50 -36.44
C PHE A 64 -16.89 13.59 -36.57
N LYS A 65 -16.31 13.25 -37.74
CA LYS A 65 -14.85 13.26 -37.95
C LYS A 65 -14.25 14.67 -38.05
N ASP A 66 -14.96 15.62 -38.68
CA ASP A 66 -14.45 16.99 -38.87
C ASP A 66 -14.49 17.83 -37.56
N PHE A 67 -15.14 17.31 -36.51
CA PHE A 67 -15.10 17.88 -35.16
C PHE A 67 -13.93 17.36 -34.32
N ASP A 68 -13.23 16.31 -34.78
CA ASP A 68 -12.30 15.53 -33.96
C ASP A 68 -10.82 15.85 -34.28
N VAL A 69 -10.53 17.05 -34.79
CA VAL A 69 -9.17 17.54 -35.14
C VAL A 69 -8.22 17.61 -33.92
N PHE A 70 -8.72 17.43 -32.69
CA PHE A 70 -7.94 17.49 -31.45
C PHE A 70 -8.03 16.23 -30.57
N ALA A 71 -8.43 15.10 -31.13
CA ALA A 71 -8.51 13.81 -30.43
C ALA A 71 -7.15 13.11 -30.22
N THR A 72 -6.16 13.79 -29.66
CA THR A 72 -4.86 13.17 -29.41
C THR A 72 -4.54 13.16 -27.92
N SER A 73 -4.38 11.95 -27.38
CA SER A 73 -3.75 11.54 -26.11
C SER A 73 -4.52 11.51 -24.77
N ASN A 74 -5.69 12.16 -24.59
CA ASN A 74 -6.35 12.21 -23.27
C ASN A 74 -7.78 11.64 -23.16
N LYS A 75 -8.27 10.92 -24.20
CA LYS A 75 -9.61 10.31 -24.20
C LYS A 75 -9.76 9.18 -23.17
N ILE A 76 -8.75 8.32 -23.03
CA ILE A 76 -8.81 7.16 -22.12
C ILE A 76 -8.86 7.61 -20.65
N GLY A 77 -8.14 8.68 -20.28
CA GLY A 77 -8.16 9.22 -18.92
C GLY A 77 -9.55 9.75 -18.51
N ALA A 78 -10.28 10.38 -19.43
CA ALA A 78 -11.64 10.84 -19.18
C ALA A 78 -12.60 9.66 -18.94
N GLU A 79 -12.46 8.55 -19.68
CA GLU A 79 -13.25 7.34 -19.47
C GLU A 79 -12.94 6.65 -18.13
N VAL A 80 -11.68 6.69 -17.69
CA VAL A 80 -11.27 6.21 -16.35
C VAL A 80 -12.00 6.99 -15.25
N GLU A 81 -12.03 8.32 -15.34
CA GLU A 81 -12.74 9.18 -14.38
C GLU A 81 -14.26 8.98 -14.44
N LEU A 82 -14.81 8.78 -15.64
CA LEU A 82 -16.24 8.49 -15.81
C LEU A 82 -16.65 7.19 -15.10
N LEU A 83 -15.86 6.12 -15.25
CA LEU A 83 -16.09 4.84 -14.57
C LEU A 83 -16.01 4.94 -13.03
N LYS A 84 -15.20 5.87 -12.51
CA LYS A 84 -15.09 6.17 -11.07
C LYS A 84 -16.12 7.19 -10.59
N SER A 85 -16.96 7.72 -11.48
CA SER A 85 -17.94 8.74 -11.10
C SER A 85 -19.05 8.17 -10.22
N LYS A 86 -19.50 8.97 -9.24
CA LYS A 86 -20.65 8.64 -8.39
C LYS A 86 -21.91 8.35 -9.20
N ALA A 87 -22.08 8.96 -10.39
CA ALA A 87 -23.23 8.72 -11.25
C ALA A 87 -23.33 7.26 -11.72
N LEU A 88 -22.23 6.67 -12.20
CA LEU A 88 -22.22 5.26 -12.61
C LEU A 88 -22.25 4.32 -11.42
N VAL A 89 -21.51 4.64 -10.36
CA VAL A 89 -21.50 3.82 -9.12
C VAL A 89 -22.88 3.76 -8.49
N SER A 90 -23.65 4.85 -8.45
CA SER A 90 -25.04 4.84 -7.98
C SER A 90 -25.96 3.96 -8.83
N LYS A 91 -25.76 3.92 -10.16
CA LYS A 91 -26.47 2.97 -11.03
C LYS A 91 -26.09 1.51 -10.72
N VAL A 92 -24.85 1.23 -10.32
CA VAL A 92 -24.42 -0.10 -9.85
C VAL A 92 -25.06 -0.46 -8.51
N ILE A 93 -25.07 0.47 -7.55
CA ILE A 93 -25.74 0.30 -6.25
C ILE A 93 -27.21 -0.03 -6.42
N ALA A 94 -27.90 0.59 -7.39
CA ALA A 94 -29.30 0.32 -7.67
C ALA A 94 -29.56 -1.09 -8.24
N LYS A 95 -28.57 -1.69 -8.92
CA LYS A 95 -28.69 -3.02 -9.55
C LYS A 95 -28.25 -4.18 -8.67
N LEU A 96 -27.39 -3.92 -7.68
CA LEU A 96 -26.85 -4.95 -6.79
C LEU A 96 -27.41 -4.82 -5.37
N PRO A 97 -27.57 -5.93 -4.62
CA PRO A 97 -28.04 -5.90 -3.23
C PRO A 97 -26.92 -5.44 -2.27
N LEU A 98 -26.39 -4.22 -2.47
CA LEU A 98 -25.26 -3.67 -1.71
C LEU A 98 -25.69 -2.76 -0.55
N LYS A 99 -26.94 -2.31 -0.53
CA LYS A 99 -27.47 -1.39 0.50
C LYS A 99 -27.40 -1.96 1.92
N THR A 100 -27.37 -3.29 2.06
CA THR A 100 -27.27 -3.93 3.37
C THR A 100 -26.13 -4.94 3.37
N SER A 101 -25.10 -4.68 4.18
CA SER A 101 -24.03 -5.64 4.44
C SER A 101 -24.38 -6.49 5.64
N ILE A 102 -24.34 -7.81 5.48
CA ILE A 102 -24.60 -8.79 6.53
C ILE A 102 -23.29 -9.49 6.90
N TYR A 103 -23.04 -9.59 8.19
CA TYR A 103 -21.85 -10.18 8.79
C TYR A 103 -22.24 -11.32 9.72
N ARG A 104 -21.47 -12.41 9.70
CA ARG A 104 -21.47 -13.41 10.77
C ARG A 104 -20.45 -13.00 11.83
N VAL A 105 -20.85 -12.96 13.09
CA VAL A 105 -20.01 -12.56 14.22
C VAL A 105 -19.50 -13.80 14.93
N GLY A 106 -18.28 -14.21 14.60
CA GLY A 106 -17.58 -15.25 15.35
C GLY A 106 -16.96 -14.69 16.64
N GLU A 107 -16.36 -15.56 17.45
CA GLU A 107 -15.68 -15.17 18.70
C GLU A 107 -14.50 -14.21 18.48
N ILE A 108 -13.87 -14.25 17.30
CA ILE A 108 -12.59 -13.56 17.06
C ILE A 108 -12.66 -12.54 15.92
N HIS A 109 -13.44 -12.78 14.87
CA HIS A 109 -13.60 -11.83 13.76
C HIS A 109 -14.99 -11.92 13.14
N LYS A 110 -15.39 -10.83 12.46
CA LYS A 110 -16.64 -10.73 11.71
C LYS A 110 -16.37 -11.02 10.24
N THR A 111 -17.22 -11.82 9.59
CA THR A 111 -17.09 -12.17 8.15
C THR A 111 -18.31 -11.67 7.39
N GLU A 112 -18.11 -10.85 6.35
CA GLU A 112 -19.20 -10.42 5.46
C GLU A 112 -19.70 -11.61 4.62
N LEU A 113 -21.01 -11.80 4.57
CA LEU A 113 -21.63 -12.94 3.90
C LEU A 113 -22.07 -12.62 2.47
N TYR A 114 -22.49 -11.38 2.20
CA TYR A 114 -23.10 -10.97 0.92
C TYR A 114 -24.21 -11.96 0.50
N ASN A 115 -24.10 -12.60 -0.67
CA ASN A 115 -25.05 -13.60 -1.17
C ASN A 115 -25.04 -14.94 -0.40
N ASN A 116 -24.05 -15.20 0.47
CA ASN A 116 -23.98 -16.40 1.31
C ASN A 116 -24.72 -16.23 2.66
N SER A 117 -25.54 -15.18 2.81
CA SER A 117 -26.35 -14.98 4.02
C SER A 117 -27.57 -15.93 4.04
N PRO A 118 -27.85 -16.64 5.15
CA PRO A 118 -29.02 -17.51 5.29
C PRO A 118 -30.35 -16.73 5.34
N PHE A 119 -30.29 -15.41 5.50
CA PHE A 119 -31.45 -14.52 5.51
C PHE A 119 -31.18 -13.26 4.68
N ILE A 120 -32.25 -12.61 4.25
CA ILE A 120 -32.24 -11.37 3.50
C ILE A 120 -32.87 -10.30 4.39
N VAL A 121 -32.16 -9.18 4.55
CA VAL A 121 -32.65 -8.02 5.29
C VAL A 121 -33.14 -6.99 4.28
N SER A 122 -34.41 -6.60 4.41
CA SER A 122 -35.00 -5.50 3.67
C SER A 122 -35.37 -4.41 4.67
N ALA A 123 -34.68 -3.28 4.59
CA ALA A 123 -34.87 -2.15 5.49
C ALA A 123 -35.17 -0.88 4.68
N ASP A 124 -36.24 -0.19 5.04
CA ASP A 124 -36.54 1.16 4.58
C ASP A 124 -36.46 2.10 5.80
N ILE A 125 -35.29 2.72 5.95
CA ILE A 125 -34.93 3.56 7.08
C ILE A 125 -35.17 5.02 6.72
N LYS A 126 -35.99 5.72 7.53
CA LYS A 126 -36.38 7.11 7.27
C LYS A 126 -35.43 8.14 7.88
N ASP A 127 -34.80 7.81 9.01
CA ASP A 127 -33.92 8.73 9.74
C ASP A 127 -32.44 8.33 9.54
N LYS A 128 -31.62 9.29 9.10
CA LYS A 128 -30.19 9.11 8.82
C LYS A 128 -29.42 8.60 10.05
N LYS A 129 -29.91 8.82 11.28
CA LYS A 129 -29.27 8.35 12.51
C LYS A 129 -29.13 6.83 12.62
N TRP A 130 -29.94 6.07 11.88
CA TRP A 130 -29.92 4.60 11.91
C TRP A 130 -29.15 4.00 10.72
N LEU A 131 -28.79 4.81 9.72
CA LEU A 131 -27.92 4.40 8.62
C LEU A 131 -26.48 4.31 9.10
N ASP A 132 -25.69 3.46 8.46
CA ASP A 132 -24.27 3.23 8.72
C ASP A 132 -23.93 2.70 10.12
N GLY A 133 -24.94 2.48 10.96
CA GLY A 133 -24.85 1.89 12.29
C GLY A 133 -24.91 0.36 12.28
N ASN A 134 -24.29 -0.26 13.29
CA ASN A 134 -24.24 -1.71 13.42
C ASN A 134 -25.45 -2.26 14.17
N PHE A 135 -26.28 -3.05 13.50
CA PHE A 135 -27.37 -3.81 14.10
C PHE A 135 -26.86 -5.19 14.50
N SER A 136 -27.03 -5.59 15.75
CA SER A 136 -26.67 -6.94 16.22
C SER A 136 -27.90 -7.82 16.21
N LEU A 137 -27.84 -8.96 15.52
CA LEU A 137 -28.94 -9.90 15.32
C LEU A 137 -28.58 -11.26 15.90
N HIS A 138 -29.33 -11.72 16.90
CA HIS A 138 -29.21 -13.06 17.46
C HIS A 138 -30.39 -13.92 17.00
N LEU A 139 -30.11 -14.99 16.28
CA LEU A 139 -31.12 -15.95 15.83
C LEU A 139 -31.24 -17.07 16.88
N HIS A 140 -32.33 -17.07 17.65
CA HIS A 140 -32.58 -18.05 18.71
C HIS A 140 -33.10 -19.38 18.14
N ASN A 141 -34.03 -19.28 17.19
CA ASN A 141 -34.64 -20.40 16.50
C ASN A 141 -34.85 -20.03 15.03
N ASP A 142 -35.26 -21.02 14.25
CA ASP A 142 -35.62 -20.95 12.84
C ASP A 142 -36.53 -19.75 12.47
N SER A 143 -37.32 -19.22 13.40
CA SER A 143 -38.29 -18.14 13.16
C SER A 143 -38.23 -16.97 14.15
N LEU A 144 -37.48 -17.06 15.25
CA LEU A 144 -37.43 -16.04 16.31
C LEU A 144 -36.05 -15.38 16.37
N PHE A 145 -36.03 -14.06 16.46
CA PHE A 145 -34.80 -13.29 16.55
C PHE A 145 -34.88 -12.16 17.58
N SER A 146 -33.73 -11.81 18.15
CA SER A 146 -33.54 -10.59 18.90
C SER A 146 -32.56 -9.68 18.16
N LEU A 147 -32.93 -8.40 18.05
CA LEU A 147 -32.21 -7.37 17.32
C LEU A 147 -31.86 -6.24 18.27
N THR A 148 -30.58 -5.92 18.40
CA THR A 148 -30.13 -4.71 19.10
C THR A 148 -29.78 -3.66 18.06
N THR A 149 -30.45 -2.51 18.13
CA THR A 149 -30.22 -1.38 17.23
C THR A 149 -28.92 -0.64 17.59
N PRO A 150 -28.40 0.23 16.69
CA PRO A 150 -27.23 1.06 16.98
C PRO A 150 -27.40 1.99 18.19
N THR A 151 -28.64 2.33 18.57
CA THR A 151 -28.95 3.16 19.73
C THR A 151 -29.05 2.36 21.04
N GLY A 152 -28.92 1.03 20.98
CA GLY A 152 -29.02 0.13 22.13
C GLY A 152 -30.43 -0.39 22.43
N GLU A 153 -31.43 -0.01 21.63
CA GLU A 153 -32.79 -0.55 21.78
C GLU A 153 -32.83 -2.02 21.34
N SER A 154 -33.47 -2.89 22.14
CA SER A 154 -33.63 -4.31 21.81
C SER A 154 -35.05 -4.59 21.32
N ILE A 155 -35.15 -5.21 20.15
CA ILE A 155 -36.39 -5.54 19.45
C ILE A 155 -36.43 -7.05 19.26
N SER A 156 -37.49 -7.70 19.73
CA SER A 156 -37.73 -9.11 19.44
C SER A 156 -38.74 -9.24 18.31
N GLY A 157 -38.48 -10.15 17.36
CA GLY A 157 -39.27 -10.28 16.15
C GLY A 157 -39.39 -11.72 15.65
N THR A 158 -40.28 -11.92 14.69
CA THR A 158 -40.42 -13.17 13.94
C THR A 158 -40.03 -12.96 12.48
N MET A 159 -39.32 -13.92 11.88
CA MET A 159 -38.94 -13.83 10.47
C MET A 159 -40.17 -13.75 9.56
N ASN A 160 -39.98 -13.14 8.38
CA ASN A 160 -41.01 -12.90 7.36
C ASN A 160 -42.19 -12.01 7.83
N ARG A 161 -42.01 -11.25 8.90
CA ARG A 161 -42.98 -10.22 9.33
C ARG A 161 -42.33 -8.84 9.28
N LEU A 162 -43.11 -7.87 8.82
CA LEU A 162 -42.69 -6.47 8.79
C LEU A 162 -42.72 -5.91 10.21
N ILE A 163 -41.59 -5.36 10.65
CA ILE A 163 -41.47 -4.61 11.90
C ILE A 163 -41.45 -3.14 11.54
N SER A 164 -42.45 -2.40 12.02
CA SER A 164 -42.52 -0.94 11.87
C SER A 164 -42.29 -0.28 13.22
N ASN A 165 -41.27 0.56 13.29
CA ASN A 165 -40.86 1.28 14.51
C ASN A 165 -40.30 2.67 14.14
N ARG A 166 -39.64 3.34 15.10
CA ARG A 166 -39.11 4.70 14.91
C ARG A 166 -37.99 4.81 13.86
N MET A 167 -37.25 3.72 13.58
CA MET A 167 -36.22 3.71 12.51
C MET A 167 -36.83 3.60 11.11
N GLY A 168 -38.03 3.02 10.98
CA GLY A 168 -38.70 2.82 9.70
C GLY A 168 -39.37 1.45 9.62
N SER A 169 -39.24 0.78 8.46
CA SER A 169 -39.74 -0.58 8.26
C SER A 169 -38.59 -1.56 8.02
N LEU A 170 -38.61 -2.68 8.71
CA LEU A 170 -37.60 -3.73 8.63
C LEU A 170 -38.27 -5.08 8.45
N MET A 171 -37.81 -5.87 7.49
CA MET A 171 -38.22 -7.26 7.32
C MET A 171 -36.98 -8.14 7.17
N ILE A 172 -36.88 -9.17 7.99
CA ILE A 172 -35.86 -10.22 7.88
C ILE A 172 -36.55 -11.46 7.34
N SER A 173 -36.15 -11.89 6.14
CA SER A 173 -36.73 -13.03 5.44
C SER A 173 -35.72 -14.16 5.26
N ARG A 174 -36.18 -15.40 5.14
CA ARG A 174 -35.28 -16.54 4.90
C ARG A 174 -34.78 -16.55 3.47
N ASN A 175 -33.49 -16.83 3.28
CA ASN A 175 -32.90 -17.09 1.97
C ASN A 175 -33.11 -18.56 1.57
N ASN A 176 -34.35 -18.91 1.22
CA ASN A 176 -34.72 -20.29 0.91
C ASN A 176 -33.87 -20.90 -0.22
N ARG A 177 -33.48 -20.10 -1.21
CA ARG A 177 -32.63 -20.54 -2.33
C ARG A 177 -31.26 -21.03 -1.83
N LEU A 178 -30.62 -20.28 -0.94
CA LEU A 178 -29.32 -20.67 -0.38
C LEU A 178 -29.46 -21.90 0.53
N LEU A 179 -30.46 -21.90 1.42
CA LEU A 179 -30.69 -22.98 2.38
C LEU A 179 -30.99 -24.32 1.69
N GLN A 180 -31.71 -24.30 0.57
CA GLN A 180 -31.93 -25.49 -0.27
C GLN A 180 -30.62 -25.99 -0.92
N SER A 181 -29.77 -25.07 -1.39
CA SER A 181 -28.47 -25.43 -1.99
C SER A 181 -27.43 -25.91 -0.97
N ARG A 182 -27.61 -25.56 0.31
CA ARG A 182 -26.69 -25.88 1.41
C ARG A 182 -27.46 -26.30 2.68
N PRO A 183 -28.03 -27.51 2.71
CA PRO A 183 -28.89 -27.98 3.81
C PRO A 183 -28.19 -28.11 5.17
N GLY A 184 -26.85 -28.13 5.21
CA GLY A 184 -26.06 -28.17 6.45
C GLY A 184 -25.63 -26.81 7.01
N LEU A 185 -26.10 -25.68 6.45
CA LEU A 185 -25.68 -24.36 6.89
C LEU A 185 -26.31 -24.03 8.26
N GLN A 186 -25.47 -23.86 9.29
CA GLN A 186 -25.95 -23.41 10.61
C GLN A 186 -26.52 -22.00 10.50
N VAL A 187 -27.81 -21.87 10.79
CA VAL A 187 -28.56 -20.61 10.76
C VAL A 187 -28.53 -19.94 12.13
N ASN A 188 -28.62 -20.70 13.21
CA ASN A 188 -28.59 -20.20 14.59
C ASN A 188 -27.18 -19.75 14.95
N ASP A 189 -26.93 -18.45 14.87
CA ASP A 189 -25.65 -17.83 15.17
C ASP A 189 -25.86 -16.34 15.46
N ASN A 190 -24.79 -15.67 15.84
CA ASN A 190 -24.73 -14.24 16.03
C ASN A 190 -24.39 -13.57 14.70
N TYR A 191 -25.25 -12.66 14.26
CA TYR A 191 -25.06 -11.88 13.06
C TYR A 191 -25.01 -10.40 13.40
N ALA A 192 -24.44 -9.63 12.49
CA ALA A 192 -24.59 -8.19 12.50
C ALA A 192 -24.91 -7.73 11.09
N PHE A 193 -25.64 -6.63 10.95
CA PHE A 193 -25.83 -6.02 9.63
C PHE A 193 -25.74 -4.51 9.72
N VAL A 194 -25.40 -3.89 8.60
CA VAL A 194 -25.31 -2.44 8.44
C VAL A 194 -26.14 -2.08 7.23
N VAL A 195 -27.05 -1.12 7.40
CA VAL A 195 -27.80 -0.51 6.29
C VAL A 195 -27.06 0.76 5.92
N HIS A 196 -26.43 0.76 4.75
CA HIS A 196 -25.56 1.86 4.33
C HIS A 196 -26.35 3.01 3.75
N SER A 197 -25.88 4.24 3.99
CA SER A 197 -26.31 5.39 3.20
C SER A 197 -25.77 5.28 1.77
N ASP A 198 -26.55 5.74 0.78
CA ASP A 198 -26.14 5.68 -0.63
C ASP A 198 -24.82 6.46 -0.87
N GLU A 199 -24.59 7.54 -0.12
CA GLU A 199 -23.35 8.33 -0.17
C GLU A 199 -22.14 7.54 0.32
N LYS A 200 -22.20 6.99 1.55
CA LYS A 200 -21.08 6.22 2.12
C LYS A 200 -20.80 4.98 1.29
N LEU A 201 -21.84 4.29 0.85
CA LEU A 201 -21.71 3.10 0.02
C LEU A 201 -21.02 3.41 -1.32
N ALA A 202 -21.34 4.55 -1.95
CA ALA A 202 -20.68 4.99 -3.15
C ALA A 202 -19.20 5.32 -2.91
N ASP A 203 -18.88 6.02 -1.81
CA ASP A 203 -17.50 6.34 -1.45
C ASP A 203 -16.68 5.06 -1.15
N ASP A 204 -17.26 4.09 -0.43
CA ASP A 204 -16.65 2.79 -0.13
C ASP A 204 -16.42 1.95 -1.40
N LEU A 205 -17.38 1.96 -2.35
CA LEU A 205 -17.24 1.31 -3.65
C LEU A 205 -16.12 1.95 -4.49
N ILE A 206 -16.07 3.29 -4.54
CA ILE A 206 -15.04 4.02 -5.27
C ILE A 206 -13.66 3.76 -4.66
N ALA A 207 -13.53 3.74 -3.33
CA ALA A 207 -12.27 3.48 -2.65
C ALA A 207 -11.71 2.08 -2.96
N GLY A 208 -12.58 1.08 -3.13
CA GLY A 208 -12.18 -0.28 -3.54
C GLY A 208 -11.97 -0.46 -5.04
N LEU A 209 -12.31 0.54 -5.87
CA LEU A 209 -12.30 0.45 -7.33
C LEU A 209 -10.99 1.00 -7.93
N ASP A 210 -10.30 0.15 -8.68
CA ASP A 210 -9.14 0.52 -9.48
C ASP A 210 -9.47 0.43 -10.97
N VAL A 211 -9.40 1.57 -11.67
CA VAL A 211 -9.64 1.65 -13.12
C VAL A 211 -8.40 2.24 -13.76
N MET A 212 -7.83 1.51 -14.72
CA MET A 212 -6.60 1.91 -15.42
C MET A 212 -6.66 1.48 -16.89
N ALA A 213 -6.01 2.23 -17.77
CA ALA A 213 -5.73 1.76 -19.13
C ALA A 213 -4.72 0.59 -19.07
N VAL A 214 -4.92 -0.44 -19.91
CA VAL A 214 -3.95 -1.54 -20.03
C VAL A 214 -2.63 -1.05 -20.63
N ASP A 215 -2.73 -0.14 -21.59
CA ASP A 215 -1.61 0.53 -22.24
C ASP A 215 -2.06 1.96 -22.65
N LYS A 216 -1.12 2.87 -22.94
CA LYS A 216 -1.43 4.22 -23.43
C LYS A 216 -1.96 4.21 -24.86
N ASP A 217 -1.51 3.24 -25.66
CA ASP A 217 -1.83 3.17 -27.09
C ASP A 217 -2.93 2.13 -27.40
N ILE A 218 -3.35 1.35 -26.40
CA ILE A 218 -4.39 0.33 -26.55
C ILE A 218 -5.68 0.83 -25.87
N PRO A 219 -6.81 0.95 -26.61
CA PRO A 219 -8.09 1.41 -26.08
C PRO A 219 -8.78 0.30 -25.26
N VAL A 220 -8.10 -0.23 -24.25
CA VAL A 220 -8.60 -1.25 -23.34
C VAL A 220 -8.47 -0.77 -21.91
N LEU A 221 -9.59 -0.74 -21.19
CA LEU A 221 -9.65 -0.42 -19.78
C LEU A 221 -9.65 -1.71 -18.95
N ARG A 222 -8.87 -1.70 -17.88
CA ARG A 222 -8.88 -2.69 -16.81
C ARG A 222 -9.64 -2.10 -15.63
N ILE A 223 -10.67 -2.81 -15.18
CA ILE A 223 -11.51 -2.45 -14.05
C ILE A 223 -11.35 -3.54 -12.99
N SER A 224 -10.74 -3.19 -11.86
CA SER A 224 -10.52 -4.07 -10.72
C SER A 224 -11.30 -3.58 -9.52
N TYR A 225 -11.91 -4.48 -8.75
CA TYR A 225 -12.54 -4.14 -7.46
C TYR A 225 -12.03 -5.06 -6.36
N LYS A 226 -11.60 -4.47 -5.25
CA LYS A 226 -11.05 -5.17 -4.08
C LYS A 226 -12.05 -5.16 -2.93
N CYS A 227 -12.37 -6.33 -2.41
CA CYS A 227 -13.20 -6.44 -1.21
C CYS A 227 -13.02 -7.77 -0.47
N PRO A 228 -13.52 -7.91 0.78
CA PRO A 228 -13.39 -9.15 1.55
C PRO A 228 -14.16 -10.36 1.01
N VAL A 229 -15.04 -10.16 0.02
CA VAL A 229 -15.93 -11.20 -0.52
C VAL A 229 -15.66 -11.42 -2.00
N ALA A 230 -15.14 -12.60 -2.35
CA ALA A 230 -14.81 -12.98 -3.72
C ALA A 230 -15.97 -12.76 -4.72
N GLN A 231 -17.19 -13.21 -4.41
CA GLN A 231 -18.35 -13.04 -5.30
C GLN A 231 -18.70 -11.57 -5.52
N LYS A 232 -18.69 -10.76 -4.45
CA LYS A 232 -18.96 -9.32 -4.50
C LYS A 232 -17.96 -8.61 -5.41
N SER A 233 -16.69 -9.04 -5.38
CA SER A 233 -15.66 -8.48 -6.25
C SER A 233 -16.00 -8.64 -7.74
N ALA A 234 -16.46 -9.82 -8.14
CA ALA A 234 -16.84 -10.13 -9.51
C ALA A 234 -18.14 -9.44 -9.93
N ASP A 235 -19.16 -9.48 -9.08
CA ASP A 235 -20.47 -8.90 -9.38
C ASP A 235 -20.38 -7.38 -9.58
N VAL A 236 -19.56 -6.68 -8.79
CA VAL A 236 -19.35 -5.23 -8.92
C VAL A 236 -18.68 -4.87 -10.25
N VAL A 237 -17.55 -5.48 -10.60
CA VAL A 237 -16.85 -5.13 -11.86
C VAL A 237 -17.67 -5.48 -13.10
N ASN A 238 -18.39 -6.60 -13.07
CA ASN A 238 -19.25 -7.02 -14.19
C ASN A 238 -20.46 -6.09 -14.33
N THR A 239 -21.09 -5.71 -13.22
CA THR A 239 -22.23 -4.79 -13.23
C THR A 239 -21.81 -3.39 -13.65
N LEU A 240 -20.66 -2.89 -13.15
CA LEU A 240 -20.11 -1.61 -13.56
C LEU A 240 -19.83 -1.60 -15.07
N SER A 241 -19.23 -2.67 -15.60
CA SER A 241 -18.96 -2.82 -17.03
C SER A 241 -20.25 -2.76 -17.86
N ALA A 242 -21.29 -3.47 -17.43
CA ALA A 242 -22.58 -3.47 -18.11
C ALA A 242 -23.31 -2.12 -18.00
N VAL A 243 -23.25 -1.48 -16.84
CA VAL A 243 -23.85 -0.15 -16.60
C VAL A 243 -23.16 0.91 -17.46
N TYR A 244 -21.83 0.87 -17.57
CA TYR A 244 -21.07 1.78 -18.42
C TYR A 244 -21.45 1.65 -19.90
N ILE A 245 -21.48 0.41 -20.43
CA ILE A 245 -21.87 0.17 -21.82
C ILE A 245 -23.32 0.64 -22.07
N ALA A 246 -24.23 0.39 -21.12
CA ALA A 246 -25.62 0.82 -21.22
C ALA A 246 -25.75 2.36 -21.18
N ASP A 247 -25.02 3.04 -20.29
CA ASP A 247 -24.99 4.49 -20.21
C ASP A 247 -24.45 5.12 -21.50
N TYR A 248 -23.38 4.55 -22.07
CA TYR A 248 -22.84 4.99 -23.36
C TYR A 248 -23.87 4.90 -24.49
N ILE A 249 -24.58 3.77 -24.60
CA ILE A 249 -25.65 3.60 -25.60
C ILE A 249 -26.76 4.63 -25.39
N GLU A 250 -27.19 4.85 -24.13
CA GLU A 250 -28.23 5.81 -23.77
C GLU A 250 -27.85 7.24 -24.18
N GLN A 251 -26.62 7.68 -23.89
CA GLN A 251 -26.13 9.01 -24.29
C GLN A 251 -26.05 9.16 -25.80
N LYS A 252 -25.55 8.12 -26.51
CA LYS A 252 -25.47 8.12 -27.97
C LYS A 252 -26.84 8.20 -28.62
N TYR A 253 -27.80 7.43 -28.13
CA TYR A 253 -29.20 7.48 -28.59
C TYR A 253 -29.79 8.87 -28.41
N LYS A 254 -29.62 9.48 -27.22
CA LYS A 254 -30.13 10.82 -26.91
C LYS A 254 -29.53 11.91 -27.82
N SER A 255 -28.24 11.81 -28.13
CA SER A 255 -27.57 12.73 -29.05
C SER A 255 -28.11 12.61 -30.49
N ALA A 256 -28.30 11.38 -30.98
CA ALA A 256 -28.85 11.13 -32.31
C ALA A 256 -30.30 11.62 -32.44
N ASP A 257 -31.14 11.36 -31.42
CA ASP A 257 -32.54 11.79 -31.36
C ASP A 257 -32.67 13.33 -31.42
N THR A 258 -31.87 14.04 -30.62
CA THR A 258 -31.86 15.51 -30.62
C THR A 258 -31.41 16.08 -31.97
N THR A 259 -30.44 15.42 -32.62
CA THR A 259 -29.93 15.81 -33.95
C THR A 259 -30.98 15.62 -35.04
N GLU A 260 -31.71 14.50 -35.01
CA GLU A 260 -32.81 14.20 -35.94
C GLU A 260 -33.90 15.29 -35.87
N ASP A 261 -34.33 15.66 -34.65
CA ASP A 261 -35.30 16.72 -34.40
C ASP A 261 -34.89 18.08 -34.98
N PHE A 262 -33.61 18.42 -34.84
CA PHE A 262 -33.06 19.64 -35.44
C PHE A 262 -33.10 19.58 -36.97
N LEU A 263 -32.69 18.46 -37.57
CA LEU A 263 -32.65 18.28 -39.02
C LEU A 263 -34.06 18.27 -39.63
N ASN A 264 -35.05 17.67 -38.97
CA ASN A 264 -36.45 17.69 -39.40
C ASN A 264 -36.99 19.14 -39.50
N LYS A 265 -36.68 20.00 -38.52
CA LYS A 265 -37.06 21.42 -38.55
C LYS A 265 -36.41 22.16 -39.72
N GLN A 266 -35.13 21.89 -40.01
CA GLN A 266 -34.44 22.51 -41.14
C GLN A 266 -34.96 22.02 -42.49
N LEU A 267 -35.22 20.73 -42.64
CA LEU A 267 -35.79 20.14 -43.85
C LEU A 267 -37.16 20.72 -44.19
N HIS A 268 -38.03 20.94 -43.20
CA HIS A 268 -39.31 21.61 -43.40
C HIS A 268 -39.15 23.03 -43.95
N ASN A 269 -38.19 23.79 -43.41
CA ASN A 269 -37.90 25.15 -43.87
C ASN A 269 -37.37 25.18 -45.30
N TYR A 270 -36.47 24.26 -45.66
CA TYR A 270 -35.93 24.18 -47.03
C TYR A 270 -36.93 23.62 -48.04
N SER A 271 -37.80 22.69 -47.63
CA SER A 271 -38.92 22.21 -48.45
C SER A 271 -39.86 23.36 -48.84
N LYS A 272 -40.21 24.24 -47.89
CA LYS A 272 -41.01 25.45 -48.18
C LYS A 272 -40.30 26.37 -49.18
N LYS A 273 -38.99 26.59 -49.01
CA LYS A 273 -38.19 27.41 -49.94
C LYS A 273 -38.13 26.80 -51.34
N LEU A 274 -38.00 25.47 -51.43
CA LEU A 274 -38.00 24.74 -52.70
C LEU A 274 -39.33 24.93 -53.43
N SER A 275 -40.45 24.66 -52.76
CA SER A 275 -41.79 24.85 -53.32
C SER A 275 -42.04 26.29 -53.75
N SER A 276 -41.60 27.28 -52.96
CA SER A 276 -41.70 28.69 -53.38
C SER A 276 -40.84 29.01 -54.61
N SER A 277 -39.68 28.35 -54.76
CA SER A 277 -38.81 28.53 -55.93
C SER A 277 -39.40 27.86 -57.17
N GLU A 278 -39.99 26.66 -57.03
CA GLU A 278 -40.72 25.97 -58.11
C GLU A 278 -41.91 26.81 -58.60
N ASN A 279 -42.74 27.31 -57.69
CA ASN A 279 -43.87 28.16 -58.03
C ASN A 279 -43.43 29.45 -58.73
N ALA A 280 -42.33 30.07 -58.27
CA ALA A 280 -41.78 31.26 -58.90
C ALA A 280 -41.25 30.98 -60.31
N ILE A 281 -40.57 29.84 -60.54
CA ILE A 281 -40.15 29.40 -61.88
C ILE A 281 -41.37 29.18 -62.77
N GLN A 282 -42.38 28.46 -62.28
CA GLN A 282 -43.59 28.15 -63.04
C GLN A 282 -44.33 29.44 -63.44
N GLN A 283 -44.61 30.33 -62.49
CA GLN A 283 -45.25 31.62 -62.76
C GLN A 283 -44.46 32.46 -63.77
N TYR A 284 -43.12 32.45 -63.67
CA TYR A 284 -42.28 33.19 -64.59
C TYR A 284 -42.26 32.56 -66.00
N ARG A 285 -42.34 31.23 -66.11
CA ARG A 285 -42.50 30.52 -67.39
C ARG A 285 -43.85 30.84 -68.04
N ASP A 286 -44.93 30.76 -67.27
CA ASP A 286 -46.30 30.99 -67.73
C ASP A 286 -46.52 32.44 -68.19
N GLN A 287 -45.84 33.42 -67.58
CA GLN A 287 -45.97 34.84 -67.93
C GLN A 287 -45.14 35.28 -69.16
N HIS A 288 -44.14 34.49 -69.57
CA HIS A 288 -43.14 34.94 -70.53
C HIS A 288 -42.84 33.95 -71.67
N ASP A 289 -43.59 32.85 -71.79
CA ASP A 289 -43.50 31.83 -72.87
C ASP A 289 -42.06 31.31 -73.11
N ILE A 290 -41.35 30.98 -72.04
CA ILE A 290 -39.96 30.53 -72.10
C ILE A 290 -39.91 29.00 -72.20
N ILE A 291 -39.48 28.48 -73.36
CA ILE A 291 -39.58 27.04 -73.70
C ILE A 291 -38.22 26.29 -73.67
N ASN A 292 -37.06 26.97 -73.72
CA ASN A 292 -35.76 26.35 -73.43
C ASN A 292 -34.61 27.39 -73.32
N ILE A 293 -33.57 27.12 -72.51
CA ILE A 293 -32.34 27.94 -72.44
C ILE A 293 -31.08 27.04 -72.39
N PRO A 294 -29.95 27.38 -73.05
CA PRO A 294 -28.73 26.56 -73.07
C PRO A 294 -27.96 26.47 -71.74
N GLN A 295 -27.36 25.31 -71.47
CA GLN A 295 -26.53 24.96 -70.30
C GLN A 295 -25.10 25.56 -70.35
N GLU A 296 -24.94 26.87 -70.51
CA GLU A 296 -23.61 27.50 -70.37
C GLU A 296 -23.51 28.28 -69.06
N THR A 297 -23.34 27.57 -67.93
CA THR A 297 -22.80 28.14 -66.65
C THR A 297 -22.59 27.08 -65.55
N GLU A 298 -22.31 25.82 -65.88
CA GLU A 298 -22.23 24.76 -64.87
C GLU A 298 -21.12 24.97 -63.82
N THR A 299 -19.95 25.47 -64.23
CA THR A 299 -18.80 25.70 -63.34
C THR A 299 -19.07 26.82 -62.32
N ASP A 300 -19.65 27.94 -62.75
CA ASP A 300 -20.00 29.05 -61.86
C ASP A 300 -21.19 28.71 -60.98
N LEU A 301 -22.16 27.94 -61.49
CA LEU A 301 -23.28 27.42 -60.69
C LEU A 301 -22.78 26.47 -59.60
N ARG A 302 -21.82 25.58 -59.88
CA ARG A 302 -21.18 24.72 -58.86
C ARG A 302 -20.42 25.54 -57.81
N LYS A 303 -19.73 26.61 -58.22
CA LYS A 303 -19.05 27.52 -57.29
C LYS A 303 -20.04 28.26 -56.40
N ILE A 304 -21.12 28.80 -56.96
CA ILE A 304 -22.20 29.45 -56.20
C ILE A 304 -22.90 28.45 -55.27
N ALA A 305 -23.11 27.22 -55.72
CA ALA A 305 -23.62 26.12 -54.93
C ALA A 305 -22.75 25.80 -53.72
N ASP A 306 -21.44 25.65 -53.92
CA ASP A 306 -20.52 25.40 -52.82
C ASP A 306 -20.46 26.59 -51.85
N LEU A 307 -20.39 27.82 -52.36
CA LEU A 307 -20.45 29.03 -51.54
C LEU A 307 -21.76 29.13 -50.75
N LYS A 308 -22.90 28.76 -51.33
CA LYS A 308 -24.20 28.76 -50.63
C LYS A 308 -24.37 27.58 -49.68
N LYS A 309 -23.74 26.44 -49.94
CA LYS A 309 -23.61 25.35 -48.97
C LYS A 309 -22.78 25.80 -47.76
N GLN A 310 -21.66 26.47 -48.00
CA GLN A 310 -20.84 27.08 -46.94
C GLN A 310 -21.63 28.18 -46.20
N LEU A 311 -22.34 29.06 -46.91
CA LEU A 311 -23.19 30.09 -46.32
C LEU A 311 -24.31 29.47 -45.49
N ALA A 312 -24.94 28.39 -45.98
CA ALA A 312 -25.97 27.65 -45.24
C ALA A 312 -25.39 27.03 -43.97
N SER A 313 -24.19 26.44 -44.03
CA SER A 313 -23.48 25.95 -42.85
C SER A 313 -23.15 27.07 -41.86
N VAL A 314 -22.60 28.19 -42.31
CA VAL A 314 -22.31 29.34 -41.45
C VAL A 314 -23.59 29.95 -40.87
N LYS A 315 -24.68 30.00 -41.64
CA LYS A 315 -26.00 30.44 -41.18
C LYS A 315 -26.60 29.49 -40.15
N MET A 316 -26.41 28.19 -40.30
CA MET A 316 -26.79 27.20 -39.29
C MET A 316 -26.02 27.43 -37.99
N ASN A 317 -24.71 27.61 -38.07
CA ASN A 317 -23.87 27.93 -36.90
C ASN A 317 -24.31 29.24 -36.25
N LEU A 318 -24.59 30.28 -37.06
CA LEU A 318 -25.05 31.56 -36.57
C LEU A 318 -26.42 31.46 -35.87
N ASN A 319 -27.38 30.74 -36.46
CA ASN A 319 -28.69 30.51 -35.85
C ASN A 319 -28.59 29.70 -34.54
N ALA A 320 -27.68 28.74 -34.48
CA ALA A 320 -27.41 27.98 -33.26
C ALA A 320 -26.82 28.89 -32.17
N VAL A 321 -25.84 29.73 -32.52
CA VAL A 321 -25.23 30.72 -31.63
C VAL A 321 -26.23 31.81 -31.19
N ASP A 322 -27.13 32.24 -32.08
CA ASP A 322 -28.21 33.19 -31.75
C ASP A 322 -29.20 32.59 -30.76
N SER A 323 -29.62 31.33 -31.00
CA SER A 323 -30.50 30.59 -30.09
C SER A 323 -29.85 30.38 -28.73
N LEU A 324 -28.53 30.15 -28.71
CA LEU A 324 -27.75 30.03 -27.47
C LEU A 324 -27.68 31.35 -26.71
N ASN A 325 -27.35 32.44 -27.40
CA ASN A 325 -27.28 33.77 -26.80
C ASN A 325 -28.65 34.17 -26.20
N GLU A 326 -29.74 33.91 -26.92
CA GLU A 326 -31.10 34.15 -26.43
C GLU A 326 -31.44 33.26 -25.23
N TYR A 327 -31.07 31.98 -25.27
CA TYR A 327 -31.31 31.05 -24.17
C TYR A 327 -30.55 31.44 -22.89
N MET A 328 -29.28 31.84 -23.03
CA MET A 328 -28.42 32.29 -21.93
C MET A 328 -28.91 33.62 -21.35
N LYS A 329 -29.28 34.60 -22.19
CA LYS A 329 -29.85 35.89 -21.74
C LYS A 329 -31.16 35.74 -20.98
N ASN A 330 -31.95 34.73 -21.33
CA ASN A 330 -33.23 34.45 -20.67
C ASN A 330 -33.07 33.76 -19.30
N GLY A 331 -31.83 33.59 -18.79
CA GLY A 331 -31.57 33.10 -17.43
C GLY A 331 -32.04 31.65 -17.20
N LYS A 332 -32.22 30.87 -18.26
CA LYS A 332 -32.66 29.47 -18.12
C LYS A 332 -31.48 28.65 -17.61
N GLU A 333 -31.52 28.23 -16.35
CA GLU A 333 -30.50 27.38 -15.67
C GLU A 333 -30.20 26.03 -16.38
N LYS A 334 -30.91 25.70 -17.46
CA LYS A 334 -30.85 24.43 -18.19
C LYS A 334 -30.02 24.51 -19.48
N PHE A 335 -29.06 25.43 -19.60
CA PHE A 335 -28.21 25.57 -20.79
C PHE A 335 -27.53 24.24 -21.19
N LEU A 336 -27.24 23.40 -20.20
CA LEU A 336 -26.68 22.04 -20.34
C LEU A 336 -27.54 21.08 -21.17
N GLN A 337 -28.85 21.31 -21.28
CA GLN A 337 -29.75 20.48 -22.09
C GLN A 337 -29.61 20.77 -23.59
N LEU A 338 -29.09 21.95 -23.93
CA LEU A 338 -28.84 22.37 -25.31
C LEU A 338 -27.38 22.18 -25.73
N ALA A 339 -26.45 21.95 -24.77
CA ALA A 339 -25.03 21.68 -24.99
C ALA A 339 -24.71 20.69 -26.14
N PRO A 340 -25.42 19.55 -26.28
CA PRO A 340 -25.15 18.61 -27.38
C PRO A 340 -25.38 19.21 -28.77
N ASN A 341 -26.33 20.14 -28.90
CA ASN A 341 -26.58 20.85 -30.16
C ASN A 341 -25.49 21.89 -30.46
N PHE A 342 -24.61 22.21 -29.51
CA PHE A 342 -23.56 23.23 -29.67
C PHE A 342 -22.17 22.65 -29.86
N GLU A 343 -21.89 21.46 -29.31
CA GLU A 343 -20.63 20.73 -29.54
C GLU A 343 -20.40 20.45 -31.03
N ALA A 344 -21.49 20.33 -31.82
CA ALA A 344 -21.44 20.13 -33.27
C ALA A 344 -21.32 21.43 -34.10
N PHE A 345 -21.25 22.63 -33.52
CA PHE A 345 -21.23 23.87 -34.34
C PHE A 345 -20.39 25.02 -33.74
N THR A 346 -19.70 24.82 -32.61
CA THR A 346 -18.93 25.87 -31.91
C THR A 346 -17.42 25.61 -31.92
N ASP A 347 -16.66 26.61 -31.46
CA ASP A 347 -15.19 26.56 -31.38
C ASP A 347 -14.69 25.83 -30.12
N LEU A 348 -13.39 25.53 -30.11
CA LEU A 348 -12.70 24.76 -29.06
C LEU A 348 -12.88 25.39 -27.67
N LEU A 349 -12.85 26.73 -27.59
CA LEU A 349 -13.01 27.47 -26.35
C LEU A 349 -14.40 27.30 -25.74
N SER A 350 -15.46 27.34 -26.57
CA SER A 350 -16.83 27.14 -26.12
C SER A 350 -17.04 25.75 -25.51
N THR A 351 -16.40 24.72 -26.10
CA THR A 351 -16.50 23.34 -25.63
C THR A 351 -15.89 23.14 -24.24
N GLU A 352 -14.70 23.70 -24.00
CA GLU A 352 -14.04 23.65 -22.68
C GLU A 352 -14.80 24.41 -21.60
N LEU A 353 -15.36 25.58 -21.93
CA LEU A 353 -16.22 26.33 -21.01
C LEU A 353 -17.47 25.52 -20.64
N VAL A 354 -18.12 24.87 -21.62
CA VAL A 354 -19.30 24.01 -21.38
C VAL A 354 -18.96 22.85 -20.45
N LYS A 355 -17.80 22.23 -20.64
CA LYS A 355 -17.31 21.16 -19.76
C LYS A 355 -17.07 21.67 -18.34
N LYS A 356 -16.41 22.82 -18.16
CA LYS A 356 -16.18 23.42 -16.85
C LYS A 356 -17.47 23.79 -16.14
N ALA A 357 -18.43 24.33 -16.88
CA ALA A 357 -19.76 24.66 -16.37
C ALA A 357 -20.56 23.39 -15.98
N LYS A 358 -20.47 22.31 -16.76
CA LYS A 358 -21.03 20.98 -16.40
C LYS A 358 -20.46 20.48 -15.07
N GLU A 359 -19.15 20.60 -14.86
CA GLU A 359 -18.48 20.19 -13.63
C GLU A 359 -18.98 20.99 -12.42
N LEU A 360 -18.98 22.32 -12.51
CA LEU A 360 -19.44 23.19 -11.41
C LEU A 360 -20.93 23.02 -11.11
N GLN A 361 -21.77 22.81 -12.12
CA GLN A 361 -23.20 22.55 -11.91
C GLN A 361 -23.41 21.21 -11.20
N ARG A 362 -22.60 20.20 -11.53
CA ARG A 362 -22.63 18.91 -10.83
C ARG A 362 -22.17 19.06 -9.38
N GLU A 363 -21.10 19.81 -9.15
CA GLU A 363 -20.61 20.14 -7.81
C GLU A 363 -21.65 20.91 -6.99
N ARG A 364 -22.32 21.90 -7.59
CA ARG A 364 -23.45 22.61 -6.98
C ARG A 364 -24.58 21.65 -6.62
N SER A 365 -24.96 20.79 -7.56
CA SER A 365 -26.01 19.81 -7.33
C SER A 365 -25.64 18.86 -6.19
N ASP A 366 -24.37 18.48 -6.05
CA ASP A 366 -23.88 17.65 -4.95
C ASP A 366 -23.93 18.40 -3.61
N LEU A 367 -23.52 19.67 -3.58
CA LEU A 367 -23.61 20.51 -2.39
C LEU A 367 -25.06 20.72 -1.92
N LEU A 368 -25.99 20.91 -2.85
CA LEU A 368 -27.42 21.10 -2.55
C LEU A 368 -28.10 19.84 -1.99
N LEU A 369 -27.49 18.66 -2.11
CA LEU A 369 -27.98 17.45 -1.43
C LEU A 369 -27.74 17.51 0.09
N ARG A 370 -26.79 18.34 0.53
CA ARG A 370 -26.30 18.40 1.92
C ARG A 370 -26.54 19.76 2.57
N PHE A 371 -26.55 20.82 1.78
CA PHE A 371 -26.62 22.20 2.24
C PHE A 371 -27.80 22.93 1.59
N THR A 372 -28.28 23.96 2.28
CA THR A 372 -29.29 24.86 1.70
C THR A 372 -28.66 25.76 0.64
N PRO A 373 -29.45 26.32 -0.30
CA PRO A 373 -28.95 27.28 -1.28
C PRO A 373 -28.20 28.48 -0.69
N GLU A 374 -28.47 28.84 0.56
CA GLU A 374 -27.86 29.97 1.25
C GLU A 374 -26.49 29.67 1.89
N HIS A 375 -26.07 28.41 1.89
CA HIS A 375 -24.82 27.99 2.52
C HIS A 375 -23.60 28.52 1.75
N GLU A 376 -22.55 28.95 2.45
CA GLU A 376 -21.37 29.62 1.88
C GLU A 376 -20.72 28.81 0.75
N ASN A 377 -20.57 27.49 0.93
CA ASN A 377 -20.04 26.60 -0.11
C ASN A 377 -20.90 26.59 -1.40
N VAL A 378 -22.23 26.71 -1.29
CA VAL A 378 -23.11 26.78 -2.46
C VAL A 378 -22.95 28.14 -3.14
N LYS A 379 -22.87 29.23 -2.37
CA LYS A 379 -22.63 30.59 -2.88
C LYS A 379 -21.33 30.72 -3.65
N VAL A 380 -20.25 30.11 -3.18
CA VAL A 380 -18.95 30.09 -3.88
C VAL A 380 -19.07 29.40 -5.24
N ILE A 381 -19.84 28.31 -5.34
CA ILE A 381 -20.07 27.65 -6.63
C ILE A 381 -21.01 28.48 -7.52
N ASP A 382 -22.01 29.13 -6.94
CA ASP A 382 -22.91 30.03 -7.66
C ASP A 382 -22.15 31.23 -8.27
N GLU A 383 -21.19 31.82 -7.55
CA GLU A 383 -20.31 32.86 -8.08
C GLU A 383 -19.44 32.34 -9.22
N LYS A 384 -18.80 31.16 -9.07
CA LYS A 384 -18.01 30.56 -10.15
C LYS A 384 -18.85 30.23 -11.39
N LEU A 385 -20.08 29.76 -11.20
CA LEU A 385 -21.03 29.51 -12.29
C LEU A 385 -21.43 30.81 -12.99
N LYS A 386 -21.62 31.89 -12.24
CA LYS A 386 -21.89 33.21 -12.79
C LYS A 386 -20.71 33.72 -13.62
N ASP A 387 -19.48 33.66 -13.09
CA ASP A 387 -18.28 34.11 -13.81
C ASP A 387 -18.11 33.36 -15.14
N ILE A 388 -18.24 32.03 -15.12
CA ILE A 388 -18.17 31.23 -16.35
C ILE A 388 -19.31 31.55 -17.31
N SER A 389 -20.51 31.82 -16.80
CA SER A 389 -21.65 32.22 -17.63
C SER A 389 -21.40 33.58 -18.31
N ASP A 390 -20.80 34.53 -17.60
CA ASP A 390 -20.44 35.85 -18.14
C ASP A 390 -19.32 35.73 -19.19
N TYR A 391 -18.28 34.93 -18.92
CA TYR A 391 -17.23 34.63 -19.91
C TYR A 391 -17.78 33.92 -21.15
N MET A 392 -18.69 32.95 -20.96
CA MET A 392 -19.38 32.28 -22.06
C MET A 392 -20.19 33.26 -22.91
N LEU A 393 -20.96 34.16 -22.29
CA LEU A 393 -21.76 35.15 -23.01
C LEU A 393 -20.88 36.05 -23.87
N GLU A 394 -19.72 36.47 -23.37
CA GLU A 394 -18.77 37.27 -24.15
C GLU A 394 -18.13 36.45 -25.28
N SER A 395 -17.77 35.19 -25.02
CA SER A 395 -17.26 34.27 -26.05
C SER A 395 -18.31 34.04 -27.15
N ILE A 396 -19.56 33.74 -26.79
CA ILE A 396 -20.70 33.55 -27.69
C ILE A 396 -20.89 34.78 -28.57
N LYS A 397 -20.81 35.99 -27.98
CA LYS A 397 -20.93 37.25 -28.70
C LYS A 397 -19.77 37.47 -29.68
N ASN A 398 -18.55 37.08 -29.30
CA ASN A 398 -17.39 37.11 -30.18
C ASN A 398 -17.53 36.11 -31.34
N THR A 399 -17.91 34.87 -31.06
CA THR A 399 -18.20 33.85 -32.09
C THR A 399 -19.33 34.30 -33.01
N GLN A 400 -20.39 34.90 -32.47
CA GLN A 400 -21.51 35.48 -33.23
C GLN A 400 -21.00 36.58 -34.17
N SER A 401 -20.14 37.47 -33.69
CA SER A 401 -19.51 38.52 -34.51
C SER A 401 -18.69 37.91 -35.65
N ASN A 402 -17.82 36.94 -35.35
CA ASN A 402 -16.99 36.26 -36.34
C ASN A 402 -17.82 35.53 -37.40
N LEU A 403 -18.88 34.83 -36.98
CA LEU A 403 -19.81 34.16 -37.88
C LEU A 403 -20.59 35.16 -38.74
N ARG A 404 -20.97 36.33 -38.22
CA ARG A 404 -21.60 37.41 -39.01
C ARG A 404 -20.65 37.98 -40.04
N ILE A 405 -19.37 38.20 -39.68
CA ILE A 405 -18.34 38.64 -40.63
C ILE A 405 -18.20 37.59 -41.74
N LYS A 406 -18.02 36.32 -41.37
CA LYS A 406 -17.90 35.22 -42.34
C LYS A 406 -19.16 35.07 -43.21
N TYR A 407 -20.34 35.22 -42.64
CA TYR A 407 -21.61 35.23 -43.38
C TYR A 407 -21.63 36.36 -44.41
N ARG A 408 -21.28 37.58 -44.00
CA ARG A 408 -21.24 38.75 -44.88
C ARG A 408 -20.20 38.59 -45.99
N ASP A 409 -19.02 38.05 -45.69
CA ASP A 409 -17.95 37.83 -46.67
C ASP A 409 -18.34 36.75 -47.70
N LEU A 410 -19.00 35.67 -47.25
CA LEU A 410 -19.58 34.65 -48.13
C LEU A 410 -20.73 35.22 -48.98
N ASP A 411 -21.61 36.01 -48.38
CA ASP A 411 -22.72 36.67 -49.09
C ASP A 411 -22.19 37.65 -50.15
N GLN A 412 -21.15 38.43 -49.84
CA GLN A 412 -20.47 39.29 -50.80
C GLN A 412 -19.80 38.48 -51.91
N SER A 413 -19.11 37.39 -51.58
CA SER A 413 -18.49 36.48 -52.57
C SER A 413 -19.52 35.84 -53.49
N ILE A 414 -20.70 35.51 -52.96
CA ILE A 414 -21.86 35.09 -53.72
C ILE A 414 -22.30 36.22 -54.64
N GLN A 415 -22.57 37.42 -54.13
CA GLN A 415 -22.99 38.56 -54.95
C GLN A 415 -21.98 38.90 -56.07
N GLU A 416 -20.68 38.82 -55.82
CA GLU A 416 -19.63 39.01 -56.82
C GLU A 416 -19.62 37.91 -57.88
N SER A 417 -19.76 36.64 -57.47
CA SER A 417 -19.90 35.51 -58.41
C SER A 417 -21.21 35.58 -59.20
N GLU A 418 -22.25 36.18 -58.62
CA GLU A 418 -23.55 36.41 -59.26
C GLU A 418 -23.49 37.56 -60.29
N LYS A 419 -22.50 38.48 -60.22
CA LYS A 419 -22.33 39.57 -61.21
C LYS A 419 -22.00 39.08 -62.62
N VAL A 420 -21.37 37.91 -62.76
CA VAL A 420 -21.05 37.27 -64.06
C VAL A 420 -22.30 37.10 -64.92
N PHE A 421 -23.48 36.95 -64.30
CA PHE A 421 -24.78 36.76 -64.96
C PHE A 421 -25.49 38.08 -65.32
N SER A 422 -24.88 39.24 -65.04
CA SER A 422 -25.49 40.57 -65.26
C SER A 422 -25.54 40.98 -66.74
N GLY A 423 -24.78 40.30 -67.61
CA GLY A 423 -24.73 40.55 -69.05
C GLY A 423 -25.80 39.82 -69.87
N LEU A 424 -26.70 39.06 -69.23
CA LEU A 424 -27.78 38.32 -69.88
C LEU A 424 -29.02 39.22 -70.12
N PRO A 425 -29.74 39.09 -71.25
CA PRO A 425 -31.01 39.78 -71.49
C PRO A 425 -32.03 39.55 -70.37
N GLY A 426 -32.87 40.55 -70.08
CA GLY A 426 -33.66 40.62 -68.84
C GLY A 426 -34.59 39.43 -68.55
N ARG A 427 -35.08 38.73 -69.59
CA ARG A 427 -35.92 37.53 -69.43
C ARG A 427 -35.11 36.29 -69.05
N GLU A 428 -34.00 36.04 -69.74
CA GLU A 428 -33.08 34.92 -69.47
C GLU A 428 -32.39 35.08 -68.12
N LYS A 429 -32.02 36.31 -67.75
CA LYS A 429 -31.42 36.64 -66.44
C LYS A 429 -32.34 36.25 -65.28
N ASN A 430 -33.61 36.67 -65.31
CA ASN A 430 -34.54 36.40 -64.22
C ASN A 430 -34.87 34.89 -64.11
N MET A 431 -35.03 34.20 -65.24
CA MET A 431 -35.19 32.74 -65.24
C MET A 431 -33.98 32.04 -64.62
N THR A 432 -32.77 32.41 -65.05
CA THR A 432 -31.52 31.83 -64.53
C THR A 432 -31.39 32.02 -63.02
N VAL A 433 -31.78 33.18 -62.49
CA VAL A 433 -31.77 33.43 -61.03
C VAL A 433 -32.77 32.53 -60.30
N LEU A 434 -33.96 32.32 -60.85
CA LEU A 434 -34.99 31.45 -60.27
C LEU A 434 -34.56 29.97 -60.29
N GLU A 435 -34.09 29.47 -61.43
CA GLU A 435 -33.58 28.10 -61.58
C GLU A 435 -32.36 27.84 -60.69
N ARG A 436 -31.46 28.83 -60.57
CA ARG A 436 -30.36 28.79 -59.62
C ARG A 436 -30.87 28.68 -58.18
N ASN A 437 -31.78 29.56 -57.75
CA ASN A 437 -32.31 29.53 -56.39
C ASN A 437 -32.98 28.19 -56.07
N PHE A 438 -33.70 27.61 -57.05
CA PHE A 438 -34.24 26.26 -56.95
C PHE A 438 -33.13 25.21 -56.80
N GLY A 439 -32.15 25.17 -57.71
CA GLY A 439 -31.05 24.18 -57.67
C GLY A 439 -30.22 24.24 -56.39
N LEU A 440 -30.03 25.44 -55.84
CA LEU A 440 -29.35 25.64 -54.56
C LEU A 440 -30.16 25.12 -53.37
N ASN A 441 -31.46 25.42 -53.34
CA ASN A 441 -32.35 24.92 -52.30
C ASN A 441 -32.47 23.39 -52.38
N ASP A 442 -32.49 22.81 -53.59
CA ASP A 442 -32.49 21.36 -53.83
C ASP A 442 -31.22 20.72 -53.27
N GLN A 443 -30.05 21.27 -53.59
CA GLN A 443 -28.77 20.73 -53.08
C GLN A 443 -28.66 20.79 -51.56
N VAL A 444 -29.08 21.89 -50.93
CA VAL A 444 -29.07 21.98 -49.45
C VAL A 444 -30.11 21.02 -48.85
N TYR A 445 -31.29 20.91 -49.44
CA TYR A 445 -32.31 19.97 -49.00
C TYR A 445 -31.79 18.52 -49.06
N ARG A 446 -31.18 18.11 -50.19
CA ARG A 446 -30.57 16.77 -50.34
C ARG A 446 -29.45 16.53 -49.34
N PHE A 447 -28.60 17.54 -49.09
CA PHE A 447 -27.55 17.45 -48.07
C PHE A 447 -28.14 17.20 -46.67
N LEU A 448 -29.15 17.98 -46.27
CA LEU A 448 -29.80 17.80 -44.96
C LEU A 448 -30.56 16.48 -44.86
N GLN A 449 -31.15 16.02 -45.95
CA GLN A 449 -31.83 14.73 -46.01
C GLN A 449 -30.84 13.57 -45.82
N GLY A 450 -29.67 13.65 -46.46
CA GLY A 450 -28.56 12.72 -46.22
C GLY A 450 -28.13 12.72 -44.76
N LYS A 451 -27.97 13.91 -44.15
CA LYS A 451 -27.60 14.04 -42.73
C LYS A 451 -28.68 13.50 -41.79
N ARG A 452 -29.96 13.66 -42.12
CA ARG A 452 -31.05 13.10 -41.32
C ARG A 452 -31.04 11.58 -41.38
N THR A 453 -30.85 11.02 -42.57
CA THR A 453 -30.75 9.57 -42.77
C THR A 453 -29.57 8.99 -41.97
N GLU A 454 -28.43 9.69 -41.95
CA GLU A 454 -27.28 9.30 -41.11
C GLU A 454 -27.64 9.31 -39.61
N ALA A 455 -28.36 10.32 -39.12
CA ALA A 455 -28.82 10.39 -37.73
C ALA A 455 -29.85 9.29 -37.38
N GLU A 456 -30.80 9.01 -38.27
CA GLU A 456 -31.78 7.91 -38.13
C GLU A 456 -31.08 6.55 -38.04
N ILE A 457 -30.06 6.30 -38.89
CA ILE A 457 -29.25 5.08 -38.84
C ILE A 457 -28.49 5.00 -37.51
N ALA A 458 -27.88 6.09 -37.06
CA ALA A 458 -27.15 6.13 -35.80
C ALA A 458 -28.06 5.89 -34.58
N LYS A 459 -29.29 6.40 -34.62
CA LYS A 459 -30.34 6.16 -33.60
C LYS A 459 -30.82 4.71 -33.59
N ALA A 460 -30.98 4.10 -34.76
CA ALA A 460 -31.37 2.70 -34.89
C ALA A 460 -30.23 1.72 -34.53
N ALA A 461 -28.97 2.15 -34.66
CA ALA A 461 -27.80 1.38 -34.29
C ALA A 461 -27.68 1.23 -32.77
N THR A 462 -28.32 0.20 -32.22
CA THR A 462 -28.22 -0.22 -30.80
C THR A 462 -26.89 -0.90 -30.44
N ILE A 463 -25.96 -1.00 -31.40
CA ILE A 463 -24.68 -1.68 -31.20
C ILE A 463 -23.72 -0.70 -30.53
N SER A 464 -23.30 -1.03 -29.30
CA SER A 464 -22.11 -0.45 -28.71
C SER A 464 -20.87 -1.12 -29.29
N PHE A 465 -19.94 -0.31 -29.78
CA PHE A 465 -18.61 -0.77 -30.15
C PHE A 465 -17.71 -0.98 -28.91
N HIS A 466 -18.19 -0.57 -27.72
CA HIS A 466 -17.57 -0.94 -26.45
C HIS A 466 -18.01 -2.37 -26.10
N ARG A 467 -17.04 -3.24 -25.82
CA ARG A 467 -17.33 -4.63 -25.47
C ARG A 467 -16.48 -5.12 -24.32
N VAL A 468 -17.08 -5.92 -23.46
CA VAL A 468 -16.35 -6.65 -22.43
C VAL A 468 -15.54 -7.75 -23.14
N ILE A 469 -14.21 -7.65 -23.08
CA ILE A 469 -13.30 -8.66 -23.65
C ILE A 469 -12.96 -9.75 -22.64
N SER A 470 -13.02 -9.42 -21.35
CA SER A 470 -12.84 -10.36 -20.25
C SER A 470 -13.79 -9.94 -19.14
N ALA A 471 -14.71 -10.82 -18.76
CA ALA A 471 -15.53 -10.62 -17.57
C ALA A 471 -14.67 -10.81 -16.31
N GLY A 472 -15.10 -10.20 -15.21
CA GLY A 472 -14.53 -10.46 -13.89
C GLY A 472 -14.93 -11.85 -13.40
N GLU A 473 -13.92 -12.68 -13.13
CA GLU A 473 -14.10 -14.01 -12.56
C GLU A 473 -14.13 -13.95 -11.03
N VAL A 474 -14.79 -14.92 -10.41
CA VAL A 474 -14.78 -15.06 -8.94
C VAL A 474 -13.40 -15.58 -8.52
N PRO A 475 -12.59 -14.79 -7.79
CA PRO A 475 -11.25 -15.19 -7.43
C PRO A 475 -11.24 -16.33 -6.42
N ASN A 476 -10.47 -17.38 -6.70
CA ASN A 476 -10.31 -18.54 -5.80
C ASN A 476 -9.27 -18.31 -4.68
N LYS A 477 -8.43 -17.28 -4.80
CA LYS A 477 -7.37 -16.94 -3.84
C LYS A 477 -7.44 -15.46 -3.50
N ALA A 478 -7.20 -15.14 -2.23
CA ALA A 478 -7.08 -13.77 -1.76
C ALA A 478 -5.79 -13.12 -2.28
N ILE A 479 -5.85 -11.84 -2.63
CA ILE A 479 -4.67 -11.06 -3.04
C ILE A 479 -3.91 -10.52 -1.83
N SER A 480 -4.61 -10.28 -0.72
CA SER A 480 -4.05 -9.80 0.55
C SER A 480 -4.66 -10.59 1.72
N PRO A 481 -3.89 -10.93 2.76
CA PRO A 481 -2.45 -10.74 2.89
C PRO A 481 -1.64 -11.76 2.05
N ASN A 482 -0.50 -11.33 1.48
CA ASN A 482 0.38 -12.23 0.73
C ASN A 482 1.16 -13.16 1.69
N VAL A 483 0.65 -14.38 1.85
CA VAL A 483 1.18 -15.41 2.76
C VAL A 483 2.68 -15.66 2.56
N THR A 484 3.14 -15.73 1.31
CA THR A 484 4.54 -16.03 0.97
C THR A 484 5.46 -14.89 1.44
N ILE A 485 5.11 -13.64 1.13
CA ILE A 485 5.91 -12.46 1.51
C ILE A 485 5.98 -12.34 3.04
N ILE A 486 4.85 -12.49 3.73
CA ILE A 486 4.80 -12.36 5.19
C ILE A 486 5.63 -13.44 5.87
N LEU A 487 5.59 -14.69 5.39
CA LEU A 487 6.40 -15.77 5.96
C LEU A 487 7.90 -15.55 5.76
N ILE A 488 8.32 -15.12 4.57
CA ILE A 488 9.73 -14.80 4.28
C ILE A 488 10.21 -13.65 5.17
N LEU A 489 9.44 -12.55 5.22
CA LEU A 489 9.79 -11.39 6.03
C LEU A 489 9.87 -11.74 7.52
N SER A 490 8.94 -12.56 8.02
CA SER A 490 8.94 -13.01 9.41
C SER A 490 10.16 -13.88 9.74
N MET A 491 10.60 -14.72 8.79
CA MET A 491 11.82 -15.52 8.95
C MET A 491 13.08 -14.63 9.01
N ILE A 492 13.16 -13.61 8.14
CA ILE A 492 14.27 -12.64 8.13
C ILE A 492 14.30 -11.84 9.43
N LEU A 493 13.16 -11.33 9.88
CA LEU A 493 13.05 -10.59 11.15
C LEU A 493 13.39 -11.48 12.35
N GLY A 494 12.94 -12.74 12.35
CA GLY A 494 13.30 -13.72 13.36
C GLY A 494 14.81 -14.00 13.39
N LEU A 495 15.44 -14.14 12.22
CA LEU A 495 16.89 -14.32 12.10
C LEU A 495 17.65 -13.10 12.64
N MET A 496 17.27 -11.89 12.24
CA MET A 496 17.90 -10.65 12.72
C MET A 496 17.75 -10.49 14.25
N ALA A 497 16.56 -10.73 14.78
CA ALA A 497 16.30 -10.69 16.22
C ALA A 497 17.12 -11.74 16.97
N GLY A 498 17.22 -12.96 16.43
CA GLY A 498 18.04 -14.03 16.97
C GLY A 498 19.52 -13.67 17.02
N ILE A 499 20.08 -13.12 15.94
CA ILE A 499 21.46 -12.66 15.87
C ILE A 499 21.69 -11.54 16.92
N GLY A 500 20.79 -10.55 16.98
CA GLY A 500 20.86 -9.47 17.96
C GLY A 500 20.86 -9.98 19.40
N LEU A 501 19.93 -10.89 19.75
CA LEU A 501 19.85 -11.49 21.08
C LEU A 501 21.12 -12.27 21.45
N VAL A 502 21.72 -12.98 20.50
CA VAL A 502 22.99 -13.70 20.71
C VAL A 502 24.13 -12.73 21.03
N TYR A 503 24.25 -11.62 20.29
CA TYR A 503 25.28 -10.62 20.57
C TYR A 503 25.04 -9.86 21.87
N ILE A 504 23.80 -9.54 22.22
CA ILE A 504 23.45 -8.94 23.51
C ILE A 504 23.84 -9.89 24.65
N ALA A 505 23.44 -11.17 24.55
CA ALA A 505 23.81 -12.18 25.53
C ALA A 505 25.33 -12.42 25.62
N HIS A 506 26.04 -12.25 24.51
CA HIS A 506 27.50 -12.33 24.47
C HIS A 506 28.16 -11.12 25.14
N ALA A 507 27.69 -9.90 24.85
CA ALA A 507 28.19 -8.66 25.44
C ALA A 507 28.00 -8.63 26.96
N LEU A 508 26.88 -9.15 27.47
CA LEU A 508 26.60 -9.26 28.91
C LEU A 508 27.55 -10.25 29.63
N LYS A 509 28.19 -11.20 28.91
CA LYS A 509 29.17 -12.16 29.48
C LYS A 509 30.61 -11.67 29.30
N SER A 510 30.99 -10.58 29.96
CA SER A 510 32.36 -10.04 29.93
C SER A 510 33.34 -10.87 30.81
N ARG A 511 34.06 -11.82 30.21
CA ARG A 511 35.07 -12.69 30.88
C ARG A 511 36.49 -12.50 30.31
N VAL A 512 37.49 -12.82 31.12
CA VAL A 512 38.92 -12.75 30.76
C VAL A 512 39.29 -13.95 29.89
N ASN A 513 39.07 -13.88 28.58
CA ASN A 513 39.21 -15.09 27.75
C ASN A 513 40.65 -15.32 27.25
N ASN A 514 41.46 -14.27 27.10
CA ASN A 514 42.77 -14.31 26.45
C ASN A 514 43.80 -13.39 27.14
N GLU A 515 45.08 -13.70 27.00
CA GLU A 515 46.22 -12.89 27.48
C GLU A 515 46.17 -11.44 26.97
N HIS A 516 45.82 -11.23 25.70
CA HIS A 516 45.60 -9.90 25.12
C HIS A 516 44.52 -9.08 25.84
N THR A 517 43.53 -9.73 26.46
CA THR A 517 42.50 -9.02 27.24
C THR A 517 43.06 -8.55 28.58
N ILE A 518 44.02 -9.27 29.16
CA ILE A 518 44.68 -8.90 30.42
C ILE A 518 45.63 -7.72 30.15
N ASN A 519 46.52 -7.84 29.16
CA ASN A 519 47.50 -6.80 28.82
C ASN A 519 46.86 -5.49 28.31
N ARG A 520 45.57 -5.50 27.93
CA ARG A 520 44.82 -4.28 27.56
C ARG A 520 44.21 -3.58 28.78
N LEU A 521 43.95 -4.33 29.85
CA LEU A 521 43.23 -3.86 31.03
C LEU A 521 44.14 -3.61 32.24
N SER A 522 45.35 -4.16 32.22
CA SER A 522 46.35 -4.07 33.29
C SER A 522 47.76 -4.02 32.68
N ASP A 523 48.65 -3.28 33.35
CA ASP A 523 50.08 -3.21 33.03
C ASP A 523 50.90 -4.32 33.73
N LEU A 524 50.27 -5.14 34.59
CA LEU A 524 50.94 -6.25 35.26
C LEU A 524 51.29 -7.38 34.29
N PRO A 525 52.49 -7.96 34.38
CA PRO A 525 52.92 -8.97 33.43
C PRO A 525 52.20 -10.30 33.64
N VAL A 526 51.77 -10.92 32.54
CA VAL A 526 51.32 -12.31 32.53
C VAL A 526 52.55 -13.22 32.46
N ILE A 527 52.81 -13.98 33.54
CA ILE A 527 53.99 -14.87 33.62
C ILE A 527 53.80 -16.20 32.89
N ALA A 528 52.55 -16.69 32.83
CA ALA A 528 52.22 -17.91 32.11
C ALA A 528 50.74 -17.97 31.69
N SER A 529 50.52 -18.51 30.50
CA SER A 529 49.20 -18.89 29.97
C SER A 529 49.10 -20.42 29.96
N VAL A 530 48.45 -20.99 30.96
CA VAL A 530 48.38 -22.45 31.19
C VAL A 530 47.22 -23.04 30.38
N PRO A 531 47.45 -23.89 29.37
CA PRO A 531 46.37 -24.52 28.62
C PRO A 531 45.61 -25.53 29.49
N TYR A 532 44.46 -26.02 29.02
CA TYR A 532 43.73 -27.05 29.76
C TYR A 532 44.37 -28.43 29.60
N LEU A 533 45.22 -28.78 30.56
CA LEU A 533 46.01 -30.01 30.57
C LEU A 533 45.23 -31.15 31.24
N LYS A 534 44.88 -32.19 30.47
CA LYS A 534 44.20 -33.39 31.00
C LYS A 534 45.17 -34.51 31.36
N LYS A 535 46.14 -34.80 30.49
CA LYS A 535 47.06 -35.95 30.66
C LYS A 535 48.19 -35.62 31.63
N THR A 536 48.61 -36.59 32.44
CA THR A 536 49.67 -36.42 33.45
C THR A 536 51.01 -36.03 32.84
N MET A 537 51.37 -36.63 31.70
CA MET A 537 52.63 -36.31 30.98
C MET A 537 52.66 -34.86 30.45
N GLU A 538 51.54 -34.36 29.91
CA GLU A 538 51.44 -32.99 29.41
C GLU A 538 51.56 -31.98 30.55
N LYS A 539 51.02 -32.31 31.74
CA LYS A 539 51.16 -31.49 32.96
C LYS A 539 52.63 -31.39 33.40
N ALA A 540 53.30 -32.53 33.55
CA ALA A 540 54.69 -32.57 33.99
C ALA A 540 55.61 -31.78 33.04
N HIS A 541 55.48 -32.00 31.72
CA HIS A 541 56.26 -31.26 30.73
C HIS A 541 56.04 -29.74 30.85
N PHE A 542 54.77 -29.31 30.95
CA PHE A 542 54.45 -27.89 31.06
C PHE A 542 55.08 -27.25 32.30
N PHE A 543 54.88 -27.83 33.48
CA PHE A 543 55.43 -27.27 34.73
C PHE A 543 56.96 -27.28 34.73
N LYS A 544 57.61 -28.33 34.20
CA LYS A 544 59.06 -28.35 33.97
C LYS A 544 59.55 -27.18 33.13
N SER A 545 58.91 -26.96 31.99
CA SER A 545 59.27 -25.84 31.11
C SER A 545 59.03 -24.48 31.76
N TRP A 546 57.97 -24.35 32.57
CA TRP A 546 57.62 -23.12 33.25
C TRP A 546 58.58 -22.79 34.39
N VAL A 547 58.91 -23.77 35.24
CA VAL A 547 59.90 -23.59 36.32
C VAL A 547 61.26 -23.19 35.75
N LEU A 548 61.73 -23.86 34.70
CA LEU A 548 62.99 -23.49 34.03
C LEU A 548 62.98 -22.04 33.52
N GLN A 549 61.86 -21.58 32.95
CA GLN A 549 61.72 -20.19 32.52
C GLN A 549 61.76 -19.20 33.68
N MET A 550 61.22 -19.57 34.84
CA MET A 550 61.26 -18.74 36.05
C MET A 550 62.69 -18.65 36.62
N GLU A 551 63.43 -19.75 36.62
CA GLU A 551 64.86 -19.78 37.02
C GLU A 551 65.71 -18.91 36.10
N LEU A 552 65.56 -19.05 34.78
CA LEU A 552 66.30 -18.24 33.79
C LEU A 552 66.01 -16.75 33.89
N LYS A 553 64.79 -16.37 34.31
CA LYS A 553 64.40 -14.98 34.57
C LYS A 553 64.88 -14.46 35.92
N GLY A 554 65.57 -15.29 36.71
CA GLY A 554 66.08 -14.92 38.03
C GLY A 554 64.99 -14.73 39.10
N LEU A 555 63.80 -15.30 38.87
CA LEU A 555 62.65 -15.20 39.79
C LEU A 555 62.69 -16.22 40.92
N LEU A 556 63.56 -17.23 40.81
CA LEU A 556 63.74 -18.31 41.77
C LEU A 556 65.16 -18.24 42.35
N LYS A 557 65.34 -17.44 43.40
CA LYS A 557 66.61 -17.32 44.14
C LYS A 557 66.50 -18.05 45.48
N LYS A 558 67.63 -18.35 46.11
CA LYS A 558 67.64 -18.94 47.44
C LYS A 558 66.94 -18.02 48.44
N GLY A 559 65.97 -18.55 49.17
CA GLY A 559 65.14 -17.84 50.14
C GLY A 559 63.92 -17.13 49.55
N THR A 560 63.62 -17.29 48.25
CA THR A 560 62.43 -16.68 47.63
C THR A 560 61.13 -17.30 48.17
N VAL A 561 60.22 -16.43 48.61
CA VAL A 561 58.85 -16.80 49.02
C VAL A 561 57.88 -16.56 47.86
N ILE A 562 57.27 -17.64 47.37
CA ILE A 562 56.30 -17.61 46.28
C ILE A 562 54.91 -17.80 46.85
N VAL A 563 54.00 -16.86 46.60
CA VAL A 563 52.59 -16.97 47.02
C VAL A 563 51.71 -17.13 45.80
N VAL A 564 50.92 -18.21 45.77
CA VAL A 564 49.92 -18.43 44.72
C VAL A 564 48.55 -18.03 45.25
N SER A 565 47.93 -17.03 44.61
CA SER A 565 46.66 -16.42 45.02
C SER A 565 45.62 -16.52 43.91
N SER A 566 44.34 -16.39 44.28
CA SER A 566 43.22 -16.30 43.35
C SER A 566 42.07 -15.56 44.02
N PHE A 567 41.14 -14.96 43.26
CA PHE A 567 39.94 -14.37 43.83
C PHE A 567 39.04 -15.45 44.42
N ASN A 568 38.84 -16.52 43.64
CA ASN A 568 37.93 -17.60 43.95
C ASN A 568 38.65 -18.94 44.09
N GLN A 569 38.11 -19.86 44.90
CA GLN A 569 38.71 -21.20 45.12
C GLN A 569 38.83 -22.03 43.83
N LEU A 570 37.91 -21.82 42.89
CA LEU A 570 37.74 -22.66 41.69
C LEU A 570 38.52 -22.16 40.46
N GLU A 571 39.34 -21.12 40.61
CA GLU A 571 40.19 -20.58 39.54
C GLU A 571 41.44 -21.43 39.26
N GLY A 572 41.66 -22.46 40.09
CA GLY A 572 42.68 -23.47 39.86
C GLY A 572 44.03 -23.17 40.52
N LYS A 573 44.07 -22.26 41.50
CA LYS A 573 45.22 -22.05 42.38
C LYS A 573 45.83 -23.35 42.91
N SER A 574 45.03 -24.30 43.37
CA SER A 574 45.53 -25.59 43.88
C SER A 574 46.19 -26.44 42.79
N PHE A 575 45.72 -26.34 41.54
CA PHE A 575 46.33 -27.02 40.40
C PHE A 575 47.68 -26.39 40.06
N ILE A 576 47.77 -25.06 40.06
CA ILE A 576 49.00 -24.31 39.80
C ILE A 576 50.03 -24.55 40.91
N ALA A 577 49.65 -24.33 42.17
CA ALA A 577 50.53 -24.54 43.32
C ALA A 577 51.00 -26.00 43.44
N GLY A 578 50.11 -26.97 43.20
CA GLY A 578 50.48 -28.39 43.24
C GLY A 578 51.43 -28.78 42.11
N GLY A 579 51.23 -28.26 40.91
CA GLY A 579 52.13 -28.52 39.77
C GLY A 579 53.51 -27.90 39.95
N LEU A 580 53.58 -26.67 40.47
CA LEU A 580 54.85 -26.03 40.82
C LEU A 580 55.56 -26.78 41.96
N CYS A 581 54.83 -27.18 43.00
CA CYS A 581 55.39 -27.96 44.12
C CYS A 581 56.02 -29.27 43.65
N ALA A 582 55.30 -30.04 42.83
CA ALA A 582 55.79 -31.32 42.32
C ALA A 582 57.08 -31.17 41.48
N GLU A 583 57.16 -30.13 40.65
CA GLU A 583 58.34 -29.90 39.81
C GLU A 583 59.52 -29.33 40.60
N LEU A 584 59.29 -28.40 41.53
CA LEU A 584 60.34 -27.82 42.39
C LEU A 584 60.93 -28.85 43.36
N GLN A 585 60.14 -29.83 43.81
CA GLN A 585 60.66 -30.97 44.56
C GLN A 585 61.50 -31.90 43.68
N ALA A 586 61.09 -32.10 42.42
CA ALA A 586 61.82 -32.93 41.47
C ALA A 586 63.16 -32.31 41.01
N SER A 587 63.29 -30.98 41.04
CA SER A 587 64.54 -30.25 40.75
C SER A 587 65.56 -30.24 41.91
N ASN A 588 65.31 -31.05 42.95
CA ASN A 588 66.21 -31.27 44.10
C ASN A 588 66.48 -30.03 44.97
N GLN A 589 65.55 -29.07 44.99
CA GLN A 589 65.59 -27.90 45.87
C GLN A 589 64.93 -28.25 47.21
N HIS A 590 65.53 -27.81 48.34
CA HIS A 590 64.91 -27.97 49.65
C HIS A 590 63.69 -27.03 49.77
N LEU A 591 62.50 -27.51 49.39
CA LEU A 591 61.26 -26.74 49.30
C LEU A 591 60.40 -26.90 50.57
N LEU A 592 59.95 -25.78 51.13
CA LEU A 592 58.86 -25.75 52.11
C LEU A 592 57.54 -25.43 51.40
N PHE A 593 56.57 -26.34 51.46
CA PHE A 593 55.21 -26.09 50.95
C PHE A 593 54.25 -25.81 52.10
N ILE A 594 53.60 -24.64 52.07
CA ILE A 594 52.62 -24.22 53.08
C ILE A 594 51.24 -24.13 52.45
N ASP A 595 50.26 -24.83 53.03
CA ASP A 595 48.88 -24.80 52.58
C ASP A 595 47.99 -24.03 53.56
N ALA A 596 47.89 -22.71 53.35
CA ALA A 596 47.10 -21.84 54.22
C ALA A 596 45.62 -22.27 54.28
N GLY A 597 45.09 -22.94 53.24
CA GLY A 597 43.70 -23.41 53.20
C GLY A 597 43.41 -24.67 54.04
N LYS A 598 44.42 -25.35 54.56
CA LYS A 598 44.27 -26.55 55.42
C LYS A 598 44.92 -26.38 56.78
N GLU A 599 46.07 -25.72 56.83
CA GLU A 599 46.81 -25.43 58.04
C GLU A 599 46.46 -24.02 58.48
N ALA A 600 45.55 -23.90 59.45
CA ALA A 600 45.33 -22.64 60.14
C ALA A 600 46.56 -22.37 61.03
N ILE A 601 47.62 -21.81 60.44
CA ILE A 601 48.81 -21.45 61.19
C ILE A 601 48.42 -20.34 62.17
N SER A 602 48.35 -20.65 63.46
CA SER A 602 48.03 -19.69 64.53
C SER A 602 48.99 -18.49 64.55
N GLU A 603 50.23 -18.69 64.08
CA GLU A 603 51.27 -17.67 63.92
C GLU A 603 50.97 -16.66 62.81
N MET A 604 50.07 -16.98 61.86
CA MET A 604 49.70 -16.13 60.72
C MET A 604 48.72 -15.01 61.11
N ASN A 605 47.97 -15.19 62.20
CA ASN A 605 47.07 -14.16 62.75
C ASN A 605 47.82 -13.02 63.46
N ARG A 606 49.16 -13.12 63.58
CA ARG A 606 50.04 -12.13 64.19
C ARG A 606 51.17 -11.78 63.19
N PRO A 607 51.15 -10.58 62.58
CA PRO A 607 52.08 -10.22 61.50
C PRO A 607 53.57 -10.36 61.85
N ASP A 608 53.94 -10.04 63.10
CA ASP A 608 55.35 -10.05 63.52
C ASP A 608 55.90 -11.47 63.76
N SER A 609 55.05 -12.39 64.26
CA SER A 609 55.45 -13.80 64.37
C SER A 609 55.57 -14.47 63.01
N TRP A 610 54.67 -14.13 62.07
CA TRP A 610 54.72 -14.68 60.72
C TRP A 610 55.98 -14.28 59.95
N LYS A 611 56.37 -13.00 60.02
CA LYS A 611 57.63 -12.54 59.42
C LYS A 611 58.84 -13.25 60.01
N THR A 612 58.87 -13.40 61.34
CA THR A 612 59.96 -14.09 62.05
C THR A 612 60.04 -15.58 61.65
N TYR A 613 58.89 -16.25 61.50
CA TYR A 613 58.81 -17.62 61.02
C TYR A 613 59.36 -17.76 59.59
N LEU A 614 58.96 -16.86 58.68
CA LEU A 614 59.45 -16.88 57.30
C LEU A 614 60.96 -16.61 57.23
N GLU A 615 61.51 -15.67 57.99
CA GLU A 615 62.96 -15.42 58.00
C GLU A 615 63.75 -16.63 58.51
N LYS A 616 63.24 -17.35 59.53
CA LYS A 616 63.84 -18.62 59.95
C LYS A 616 63.74 -19.69 58.86
N ALA A 617 62.58 -19.81 58.21
CA ALA A 617 62.37 -20.77 57.13
C ALA A 617 63.29 -20.49 55.93
N LYS A 618 63.53 -19.23 55.57
CA LYS A 618 64.46 -18.83 54.49
C LYS A 618 65.90 -19.29 54.71
N THR A 619 66.34 -19.44 55.96
CA THR A 619 67.68 -19.98 56.26
C THR A 619 67.76 -21.50 56.13
N THR A 620 66.63 -22.21 56.23
CA THR A 620 66.56 -23.68 56.23
C THR A 620 66.20 -24.24 54.86
N TYR A 621 65.34 -23.55 54.12
CA TYR A 621 64.79 -23.99 52.84
C TYR A 621 65.28 -23.08 51.72
N ASP A 622 65.56 -23.67 50.55
CA ASP A 622 65.99 -22.91 49.38
C ASP A 622 64.84 -22.11 48.76
N LEU A 623 63.61 -22.63 48.85
CA LEU A 623 62.39 -21.96 48.40
C LEU A 623 61.23 -22.23 49.36
N ILE A 624 60.29 -21.27 49.41
CA ILE A 624 59.06 -21.41 50.18
C ILE A 624 57.89 -21.17 49.22
N LEU A 625 57.01 -22.15 49.04
CA LEU A 625 55.81 -22.06 48.20
C LEU A 625 54.56 -22.09 49.07
N ILE A 626 53.79 -21.00 49.04
CA ILE A 626 52.60 -20.82 49.86
C ILE A 626 51.37 -20.83 48.95
N ARG A 627 50.44 -21.75 49.23
CA ARG A 627 49.11 -21.72 48.63
C ARG A 627 48.19 -20.87 49.49
N ASN A 628 47.85 -19.69 49.00
CA ASN A 628 47.06 -18.69 49.73
C ASN A 628 45.57 -19.09 49.87
N PHE A 629 44.79 -18.37 50.69
CA PHE A 629 43.32 -18.40 50.68
C PHE A 629 42.75 -17.73 49.43
N PRO A 630 41.51 -18.06 49.02
CA PRO A 630 40.79 -17.22 48.05
C PRO A 630 40.55 -15.83 48.68
N LEU A 631 40.90 -14.77 47.97
CA LEU A 631 40.83 -13.42 48.53
C LEU A 631 39.40 -12.98 48.86
N GLU A 632 38.39 -13.54 48.18
CA GLU A 632 36.98 -13.28 48.52
C GLU A 632 36.54 -13.97 49.83
N GLU A 633 37.22 -15.04 50.26
CA GLU A 633 36.85 -15.83 51.44
C GLU A 633 37.59 -15.40 52.70
N ASN A 634 38.86 -14.98 52.59
CA ASN A 634 39.66 -14.59 53.75
C ASN A 634 40.63 -13.43 53.44
N PRO A 635 40.45 -12.24 54.04
CA PRO A 635 41.30 -11.08 53.79
C PRO A 635 42.73 -11.25 54.31
N THR A 636 42.98 -12.20 55.23
CA THR A 636 44.34 -12.55 55.69
C THR A 636 45.23 -13.03 54.54
N GLY A 637 44.64 -13.44 53.41
CA GLY A 637 45.41 -13.75 52.22
C GLY A 637 46.18 -12.56 51.64
N LEU A 638 45.74 -11.33 51.87
CA LEU A 638 46.48 -10.13 51.45
C LEU A 638 47.78 -9.95 52.26
N LEU A 639 47.77 -10.30 53.54
CA LEU A 639 48.95 -10.27 54.40
C LEU A 639 50.03 -11.26 53.90
N LEU A 640 49.60 -12.44 53.46
CA LEU A 640 50.50 -13.44 52.86
C LEU A 640 51.15 -12.88 51.59
N MET A 641 50.37 -12.26 50.72
CA MET A 641 50.87 -11.65 49.48
C MET A 641 51.89 -10.54 49.75
N ALA A 642 51.67 -9.72 50.77
CA ALA A 642 52.59 -8.65 51.17
C ALA A 642 53.95 -9.17 51.69
N THR A 643 54.01 -10.42 52.16
CA THR A 643 55.25 -11.06 52.64
C THR A 643 56.00 -11.89 51.59
N ALA A 644 55.45 -12.01 50.38
CA ALA A 644 56.07 -12.77 49.31
C ALA A 644 57.19 -11.98 48.62
N ASP A 645 58.12 -12.67 47.97
CA ASP A 645 59.05 -12.08 47.01
C ASP A 645 58.49 -12.16 45.58
N LEU A 646 57.62 -13.16 45.31
CA LEU A 646 56.93 -13.35 44.04
C LEU A 646 55.45 -13.72 44.27
N ASN A 647 54.54 -12.93 43.70
CA ASN A 647 53.10 -13.18 43.80
C ASN A 647 52.53 -13.69 42.47
N LEU A 648 52.07 -14.94 42.46
CA LEU A 648 51.42 -15.57 41.30
C LEU A 648 49.90 -15.49 41.46
N PHE A 649 49.26 -14.59 40.71
CA PHE A 649 47.83 -14.37 40.77
C PHE A 649 47.09 -15.12 39.67
N VAL A 650 46.36 -16.18 40.04
CA VAL A 650 45.72 -17.09 39.10
C VAL A 650 44.36 -16.55 38.67
N LEU A 651 44.19 -16.31 37.37
CA LEU A 651 42.93 -15.98 36.71
C LEU A 651 42.46 -17.19 35.90
N ASP A 652 41.18 -17.53 35.94
CA ASP A 652 40.61 -18.61 35.12
C ASP A 652 39.89 -18.02 33.90
N SER A 653 40.31 -18.46 32.72
CA SER A 653 39.80 -17.96 31.44
C SER A 653 38.28 -18.09 31.28
N ARG A 654 37.66 -19.00 32.04
CA ARG A 654 36.25 -19.32 31.98
C ARG A 654 35.45 -18.65 33.07
N ARG A 655 36.06 -18.17 34.16
CA ARG A 655 35.33 -17.78 35.38
C ARG A 655 35.61 -16.36 35.81
N THR A 656 36.84 -15.89 35.65
CA THR A 656 37.23 -14.57 36.12
C THR A 656 36.57 -13.47 35.27
N LYS A 657 35.88 -12.54 35.94
CA LYS A 657 35.21 -11.40 35.31
C LYS A 657 36.28 -10.39 34.87
N LYS A 658 36.05 -9.67 33.77
CA LYS A 658 37.02 -8.63 33.33
C LYS A 658 37.26 -7.56 34.39
N ALA A 659 36.22 -7.18 35.15
CA ALA A 659 36.35 -6.21 36.24
C ALA A 659 37.27 -6.66 37.38
N SER A 660 37.50 -7.98 37.54
CA SER A 660 38.40 -8.51 38.56
C SER A 660 39.87 -8.23 38.25
N ILE A 661 40.24 -7.96 36.99
CA ILE A 661 41.62 -7.57 36.63
C ILE A 661 41.97 -6.24 37.30
N THR A 662 41.11 -5.23 37.15
CA THR A 662 41.29 -3.91 37.77
C THR A 662 41.34 -3.99 39.30
N ALA A 663 40.61 -4.91 39.91
CA ALA A 663 40.69 -5.14 41.36
C ALA A 663 42.05 -5.70 41.79
N ALA A 664 42.69 -6.54 40.96
CA ALA A 664 44.03 -7.04 41.23
C ALA A 664 45.11 -5.96 41.05
N ASP A 665 44.92 -5.04 40.09
CA ASP A 665 45.79 -3.85 39.95
C ASP A 665 45.73 -2.96 41.19
N LEU A 666 44.52 -2.68 41.69
CA LEU A 666 44.33 -1.93 42.94
C LEU A 666 45.01 -2.60 44.13
N ILE A 667 44.92 -3.94 44.24
CA ILE A 667 45.64 -4.69 45.29
C ILE A 667 47.16 -4.49 45.17
N HIS A 668 47.72 -4.46 43.96
CA HIS A 668 49.15 -4.22 43.77
C HIS A 668 49.54 -2.79 44.16
N GLU A 669 48.80 -1.79 43.69
CA GLU A 669 49.09 -0.38 43.91
C GLU A 669 48.86 0.06 45.37
N ASP A 670 47.69 -0.23 45.93
CA ASP A 670 47.29 0.27 47.25
C ASP A 670 48.02 -0.45 48.39
N LEU A 671 48.24 -1.76 48.26
CA LEU A 671 48.87 -2.58 49.30
C LEU A 671 50.37 -2.81 49.05
N LYS A 672 50.93 -2.20 48.00
CA LYS A 672 52.35 -2.32 47.59
C LYS A 672 52.83 -3.78 47.56
N VAL A 673 51.99 -4.66 47.00
CA VAL A 673 52.30 -6.10 46.93
C VAL A 673 53.48 -6.30 45.98
N PRO A 674 54.61 -6.87 46.43
CA PRO A 674 55.81 -7.03 45.60
C PRO A 674 55.60 -8.06 44.48
N ASP A 675 56.13 -7.74 43.29
CA ASP A 675 56.20 -8.58 42.07
C ASP A 675 54.93 -9.42 41.80
N LEU A 676 53.78 -8.74 41.65
CA LEU A 676 52.49 -9.37 41.30
C LEU A 676 52.42 -9.69 39.81
N ARG A 677 52.21 -10.96 39.47
CA ARG A 677 52.13 -11.44 38.08
C ARG A 677 50.91 -12.32 37.85
N PHE A 678 50.26 -12.16 36.71
CA PHE A 678 49.09 -12.95 36.37
C PHE A 678 49.45 -14.31 35.78
N VAL A 679 48.71 -15.34 36.18
CA VAL A 679 48.72 -16.68 35.58
C VAL A 679 47.35 -16.94 34.99
N LEU A 680 47.24 -16.97 33.66
CA LEU A 680 45.98 -17.28 32.99
C LEU A 680 45.81 -18.81 32.89
N ASN A 681 45.03 -19.36 33.80
CA ASN A 681 44.70 -20.79 33.83
C ASN A 681 43.60 -21.14 32.82
N ARG A 682 43.70 -22.35 32.26
CA ARG A 682 42.79 -22.89 31.23
C ARG A 682 42.74 -21.99 29.98
N ALA A 683 43.85 -21.36 29.63
CA ALA A 683 43.98 -20.50 28.46
C ALA A 683 43.50 -21.24 27.19
N GLY A 684 42.65 -20.58 26.40
CA GLY A 684 42.10 -21.16 25.16
C GLY A 684 41.10 -22.31 25.34
N TYR A 685 40.75 -22.72 26.57
CA TYR A 685 39.82 -23.83 26.80
C TYR A 685 38.37 -23.38 26.85
N ILE A 686 37.57 -23.98 25.96
CA ILE A 686 36.14 -23.69 25.84
C ILE A 686 35.37 -25.00 26.07
N PRO A 687 34.77 -25.19 27.25
CA PRO A 687 33.98 -26.38 27.52
C PRO A 687 32.70 -26.39 26.67
N SER A 688 32.37 -27.55 26.12
CA SER A 688 31.07 -27.82 25.49
C SER A 688 29.90 -27.55 26.45
N LEU A 689 28.71 -27.27 25.91
CA LEU A 689 27.50 -27.02 26.71
C LEU A 689 27.22 -28.17 27.70
N TYR A 690 27.42 -29.41 27.25
CA TYR A 690 27.29 -30.62 28.08
C TYR A 690 28.27 -30.65 29.26
N SER A 691 29.54 -30.31 29.03
CA SER A 691 30.54 -30.24 30.11
C SER A 691 30.29 -29.10 31.10
N GLN A 692 29.67 -28.00 30.67
CA GLN A 692 29.27 -26.90 31.58
C GLN A 692 28.13 -27.32 32.50
N LEU A 693 27.11 -28.03 31.96
CA LEU A 693 26.00 -28.57 32.75
C LEU A 693 26.49 -29.61 33.77
N LYS A 694 27.39 -30.52 33.37
CA LYS A 694 27.99 -31.53 34.26
C LYS A 694 28.85 -30.91 35.38
N GLU A 695 29.63 -29.86 35.07
CA GLU A 695 30.39 -29.13 36.10
C GLU A 695 29.44 -28.43 37.10
N MET A 696 28.35 -27.82 36.64
CA MET A 696 27.36 -27.19 37.54
C MET A 696 26.68 -28.20 38.46
N THR A 697 26.31 -29.38 37.96
CA THR A 697 25.69 -30.42 38.80
C THR A 697 26.67 -30.97 39.84
N MET A 698 27.95 -31.13 39.50
CA MET A 698 29.00 -31.52 40.45
C MET A 698 29.25 -30.44 41.50
N LEU A 699 29.15 -29.16 41.12
CA LEU A 699 29.29 -28.00 42.02
C LEU A 699 28.18 -27.95 43.08
N ILE A 700 26.94 -28.23 42.68
CA ILE A 700 25.79 -28.32 43.60
C ILE A 700 25.96 -29.48 44.58
N LEU A 701 26.55 -30.60 44.12
CA LEU A 701 26.84 -31.76 44.97
C LEU A 701 27.98 -31.50 45.97
N GLN A 702 29.06 -30.81 45.56
CA GLN A 702 30.17 -30.46 46.46
C GLN A 702 29.74 -29.47 47.55
N LYS A 703 28.91 -28.47 47.21
CA LYS A 703 28.42 -27.46 48.16
C LYS A 703 27.39 -28.02 49.16
N ARG A 704 26.87 -29.23 48.93
CA ARG A 704 26.02 -29.97 49.88
C ARG A 704 26.81 -30.93 50.77
N ALA A 705 28.07 -31.23 50.42
CA ALA A 705 28.93 -32.17 51.14
C ALA A 705 29.97 -31.48 52.05
N SER A 706 30.21 -30.18 51.84
CA SER A 706 30.88 -29.26 52.77
C SER A 706 29.85 -28.57 53.66
#